data_AF-A0A7V8K128-F1
#
_entry.id   AF-A0A7V8K128-F1
#
_cell.length_a   1.000
_cell.length_b   1.000
_cell.length_c   1.000
_cell.angle_alpha   90.00
_cell.angle_beta   90.00
_cell.angle_gamma   90.00
#
_symmetry.space_group_name_H-M   'P 1'
#
loop_
_entity.id
_entity.type
_entity.pdbx_description
1 polymer ?
#
loop_
_entity_poly.entity_id
_entity_poly.type
_entity_poly.pdbx_seq_one_letter_code
_entity_poly.pdbx_strand_id
1 'polypeptide(L)'
;MRISHRISRPTQWSIVLAAAIAAGHPVSAQSPDTGDWVQVYSIVVPYASDNDLNALTRLLDHAYVDQKARTVSAEVGPGELAQLRMLGLPVQINEAETARIRDYITKGVGKQASPAPDTTPGTKKISDGGSHAACYRTVGQVYSSFDELAAKYPKLVKVQTLGKTWMGGQYRQPGTDSDNNTNSSWVNLLVKYLPASVLNTFNLSLFPTEPYPIRVIVAGNFEKQDAQAQKPPNMVWTGGIHAREYAPQEVGMKYIEWLLDNYETDANARMMLDTNRYHFVVHNPDGRSIAEQQITARQRKNTNYATAACSTARSGGVDLNRNYPFGWRTGGPGASDNQCAEDYRGTAAVSEPETQVVLDYVRGSWNQAACKWEGGALPDGRPKSATYCNAQNRDNGGAGEFDWKTGADENYGGGVFIDLHSAARAILWSWGVRRSENENNIQTPNNLGLATIAQRMAYHNKYSAQQVLGYDTEGTTKDAVYGYLGAPSYTVEMGRSFYESCDNFNKEVYPENFNGFHYLSRVLYRPYQLPQGPDTVDVKIAAEAVQAGTKALVTATVDDNRYLYSKPGQSDIPAPPVPVVKKIKTALAYVGKLPWEAGAVGVPLALSASDQASPGLEEATRTASGMLDTTGLAPGRHMVYVQGINEDDKPGSVSAAFLNVKAAPEVTPEQPVMPIAFPFRRSGGALDLVDLALAALGVAGLVAARRRRR
;
A
#
# COMPACT_ATOMS: atom_id res chain seq x y z
N MET A 1 0.98 41.33 -65.92
CA MET A 1 2.13 41.95 -66.63
C MET A 1 2.26 43.39 -66.11
N ARG A 2 3.38 43.70 -65.41
CA ARG A 2 3.97 45.02 -65.02
C ARG A 2 3.14 46.01 -64.18
N ILE A 3 3.42 46.14 -62.87
CA ILE A 3 4.37 47.08 -62.18
C ILE A 3 3.86 48.52 -62.06
N SER A 4 3.59 49.00 -60.84
CA SER A 4 4.34 50.10 -60.19
C SER A 4 3.81 50.42 -58.78
N HIS A 5 4.74 50.68 -57.87
CA HIS A 5 4.60 50.93 -56.44
C HIS A 5 3.95 52.27 -56.07
N ARG A 6 3.26 52.30 -54.92
CA ARG A 6 3.36 53.43 -53.97
C ARG A 6 3.27 52.97 -52.51
N ILE A 7 4.19 53.51 -51.74
CA ILE A 7 4.57 53.24 -50.35
C ILE A 7 3.75 54.15 -49.42
N SER A 8 3.35 53.64 -48.25
CA SER A 8 3.06 54.45 -47.06
C SER A 8 3.75 53.82 -45.84
N ARG A 9 4.32 54.69 -44.98
CA ARG A 9 5.22 54.40 -43.84
C ARG A 9 4.46 53.92 -42.59
N PRO A 10 5.15 53.31 -41.62
CA PRO A 10 5.44 54.07 -40.39
C PRO A 10 6.91 54.03 -39.95
N THR A 11 7.21 54.97 -39.06
CA THR A 11 8.50 55.58 -38.71
C THR A 11 9.38 54.79 -37.75
N GLN A 12 10.66 54.68 -38.06
CA GLN A 12 11.77 54.37 -37.14
C GLN A 12 12.30 55.66 -36.51
N TRP A 13 12.58 55.62 -35.20
CA TRP A 13 13.73 56.30 -34.60
C TRP A 13 14.40 55.34 -33.60
N SER A 14 15.58 54.89 -34.01
CA SER A 14 16.64 54.25 -33.24
C SER A 14 17.30 55.25 -32.27
N ILE A 15 18.19 54.74 -31.40
CA ILE A 15 19.25 55.36 -30.53
C ILE A 15 19.10 54.75 -29.12
N VAL A 16 20.00 53.97 -28.50
CA VAL A 16 21.47 53.84 -28.56
C VAL A 16 21.88 52.37 -28.37
N LEU A 17 22.76 51.87 -29.25
CA LEU A 17 23.67 50.76 -29.02
C LEU A 17 25.06 51.38 -28.79
N ALA A 18 25.65 51.24 -27.61
CA ALA A 18 27.10 51.37 -27.41
C ALA A 18 27.54 50.84 -26.05
N ALA A 19 28.67 50.12 -26.08
CA ALA A 19 29.57 49.76 -24.99
C ALA A 19 29.25 48.49 -24.16
N ALA A 20 29.65 47.33 -24.71
CA ALA A 20 30.56 46.41 -24.02
C ALA A 20 31.01 45.27 -24.96
N ILE A 21 31.93 45.58 -25.89
CA ILE A 21 32.86 44.58 -26.43
C ILE A 21 34.22 44.88 -25.79
N ALA A 22 34.63 44.06 -24.83
CA ALA A 22 36.03 43.73 -24.50
C ALA A 22 36.13 42.95 -23.18
N ALA A 23 35.69 41.69 -23.20
CA ALA A 23 36.28 40.64 -22.38
C ALA A 23 36.00 39.31 -23.10
N GLY A 24 36.92 38.93 -23.99
CA GLY A 24 36.83 37.69 -24.73
C GLY A 24 36.96 36.49 -23.77
N HIS A 25 35.86 35.81 -23.52
CA HIS A 25 35.89 34.40 -23.20
C HIS A 25 35.27 33.65 -24.37
N PRO A 26 35.98 32.73 -25.02
CA PRO A 26 35.40 31.94 -26.09
C PRO A 26 34.26 31.13 -25.48
N VAL A 27 33.03 31.38 -25.95
CA VAL A 27 31.96 30.40 -25.87
C VAL A 27 32.41 29.24 -26.74
N SER A 28 33.09 28.28 -26.12
CA SER A 28 33.30 26.98 -26.74
C SER A 28 31.91 26.44 -27.06
N ALA A 29 31.62 26.30 -28.35
CA ALA A 29 30.59 25.39 -28.81
C ALA A 29 30.86 24.05 -28.11
N GLN A 30 29.94 23.63 -27.23
CA GLN A 30 30.04 22.32 -26.62
C GLN A 30 30.02 21.30 -27.74
N SER A 31 31.06 20.47 -27.74
CA SER A 31 31.22 19.26 -28.54
C SER A 31 29.92 18.46 -28.63
N PRO A 32 29.67 17.71 -29.72
CA PRO A 32 28.59 16.75 -29.80
C PRO A 32 28.78 15.67 -28.73
N ASP A 33 28.14 15.93 -27.60
CA ASP A 33 27.45 15.00 -26.72
C ASP A 33 27.95 13.55 -26.68
N THR A 34 29.14 13.37 -26.10
CA THR A 34 29.73 12.08 -25.79
C THR A 34 29.15 11.53 -24.48
N GLY A 35 28.09 10.71 -24.56
CA GLY A 35 27.85 9.59 -23.63
C GLY A 35 27.48 9.86 -22.15
N ASP A 36 27.36 11.11 -21.68
CA ASP A 36 27.22 11.41 -20.23
C ASP A 36 25.79 11.46 -19.66
N TRP A 37 24.73 11.27 -20.48
CA TRP A 37 23.32 11.36 -20.03
C TRP A 37 22.77 10.12 -19.30
N VAL A 38 23.64 9.17 -18.95
CA VAL A 38 23.24 7.85 -18.40
C VAL A 38 23.51 7.78 -16.89
N GLN A 39 23.91 8.88 -16.24
CA GLN A 39 24.39 8.86 -14.87
C GLN A 39 23.33 9.36 -13.87
N VAL A 40 22.99 8.52 -12.89
CA VAL A 40 22.29 8.92 -11.67
C VAL A 40 23.30 8.94 -10.53
N TYR A 41 23.34 10.02 -9.77
CA TYR A 41 24.22 10.21 -8.63
C TYR A 41 23.42 10.14 -7.32
N SER A 42 23.95 9.46 -6.33
CA SER A 42 23.50 9.60 -4.94
C SER A 42 24.34 10.70 -4.30
N ILE A 43 23.68 11.72 -3.74
CA ILE A 43 24.35 12.90 -3.19
C ILE A 43 23.94 13.16 -1.74
N VAL A 44 24.80 13.90 -1.03
CA VAL A 44 24.53 14.51 0.27
C VAL A 44 24.92 15.99 0.19
N VAL A 45 24.03 16.88 0.62
CA VAL A 45 24.21 18.32 0.60
C VAL A 45 23.92 18.90 1.99
N PRO A 46 24.91 19.47 2.70
CA PRO A 46 24.64 20.17 3.95
C PRO A 46 23.93 21.50 3.69
N TYR A 47 23.07 21.94 4.63
CA TYR A 47 22.32 23.20 4.53
C TYR A 47 22.45 24.05 5.79
N ALA A 48 22.60 25.37 5.62
CA ALA A 48 22.87 26.31 6.71
C ALA A 48 21.62 27.09 7.17
N SER A 49 20.57 27.14 6.36
CA SER A 49 19.34 27.87 6.64
C SER A 49 18.09 27.19 6.10
N ASP A 50 16.91 27.63 6.54
CA ASP A 50 15.62 27.20 5.98
C ASP A 50 15.47 27.63 4.51
N ASN A 51 16.13 28.71 4.11
CA ASN A 51 16.16 29.13 2.71
C ASN A 51 16.92 28.13 1.84
N ASP A 52 18.06 27.62 2.32
CA ASP A 52 18.82 26.57 1.64
C ASP A 52 17.98 25.29 1.55
N LEU A 53 17.33 24.90 2.65
CA LEU A 53 16.46 23.73 2.68
C LEU A 53 15.30 23.87 1.68
N ASN A 54 14.63 25.02 1.67
CA ASN A 54 13.55 25.32 0.72
C ASN A 54 14.02 25.37 -0.74
N ALA A 55 15.25 25.83 -1.00
CA ALA A 55 15.83 25.80 -2.34
C ALA A 55 16.12 24.34 -2.77
N LEU A 56 16.70 23.55 -1.87
CA LEU A 56 16.99 22.14 -2.09
C LEU A 56 15.73 21.31 -2.33
N THR A 57 14.69 21.44 -1.49
CA THR A 57 13.46 20.63 -1.60
C THR A 57 12.55 21.03 -2.77
N ARG A 58 12.77 22.20 -3.38
CA ARG A 58 12.15 22.60 -4.67
C ARG A 58 12.89 22.03 -5.88
N LEU A 59 14.20 21.84 -5.75
CA LEU A 59 15.03 21.32 -6.84
C LEU A 59 15.06 19.79 -6.83
N LEU A 60 15.11 19.20 -5.65
CA LEU A 60 15.34 17.78 -5.43
C LEU A 60 14.03 17.06 -5.19
N ASP A 61 13.88 15.95 -5.89
CA ASP A 61 12.77 15.04 -5.62
C ASP A 61 13.07 14.10 -4.44
N HIS A 62 12.07 13.92 -3.58
CA HIS A 62 12.13 13.13 -2.34
C HIS A 62 13.46 13.25 -1.59
N ALA A 63 13.87 14.49 -1.36
CA ALA A 63 15.00 14.80 -0.50
C ALA A 63 14.80 14.18 0.89
N TYR A 64 15.71 13.31 1.30
CA TYR A 64 15.79 12.87 2.69
C TYR A 64 16.50 13.94 3.50
N VAL A 65 15.76 14.59 4.41
CA VAL A 65 16.30 15.63 5.28
C VAL A 65 16.68 15.02 6.62
N ASP A 66 17.99 15.01 6.92
CA ASP A 66 18.46 14.81 8.29
C ASP A 66 18.56 16.18 8.96
N GLN A 67 17.56 16.52 9.77
CA GLN A 67 17.50 17.80 10.46
C GLN A 67 18.58 17.94 11.54
N LYS A 68 19.03 16.82 12.13
CA LYS A 68 20.05 16.81 13.18
C LYS A 68 21.45 17.02 12.60
N ALA A 69 21.76 16.32 11.51
CA ALA A 69 23.03 16.48 10.79
C ALA A 69 23.02 17.74 9.88
N ARG A 70 21.85 18.34 9.65
CA ARG A 70 21.63 19.44 8.71
C ARG A 70 22.08 19.10 7.30
N THR A 71 21.68 17.92 6.82
CA THR A 71 22.00 17.43 5.48
C THR A 71 20.76 16.99 4.72
N VAL A 72 20.80 17.14 3.40
CA VAL A 72 19.83 16.62 2.46
C VAL A 72 20.49 15.55 1.60
N SER A 73 19.93 14.34 1.58
CA SER A 73 20.34 13.27 0.67
C SER A 73 19.31 13.11 -0.44
N ALA A 74 19.76 12.91 -1.67
CA ALA A 74 18.87 12.69 -2.81
C ALA A 74 19.58 11.89 -3.91
N GLU A 75 18.79 11.32 -4.81
CA GLU A 75 19.28 10.85 -6.10
C GLU A 75 19.05 11.92 -7.15
N VAL A 76 20.06 12.23 -7.98
CA VAL A 76 20.01 13.32 -8.96
C VAL A 76 20.58 12.90 -10.31
N GLY A 77 20.07 13.49 -11.38
CA GLY A 77 20.69 13.44 -12.71
C GLY A 77 21.78 14.49 -12.87
N PRO A 78 22.48 14.51 -14.03
CA PRO A 78 23.57 15.45 -14.29
C PRO A 78 23.10 16.91 -14.29
N GLY A 79 21.87 17.16 -14.75
CA GLY A 79 21.27 18.50 -14.79
C GLY A 79 21.04 19.09 -13.39
N GLU A 80 20.39 18.34 -12.51
CA GLU A 80 20.18 18.78 -11.11
C GLU A 80 21.52 18.92 -10.37
N LEU A 81 22.48 18.01 -10.61
CA LEU A 81 23.83 18.12 -10.04
C LEU A 81 24.53 19.42 -10.48
N ALA A 82 24.40 19.80 -11.75
CA ALA A 82 24.93 21.06 -12.25
C ALA A 82 24.22 22.27 -11.62
N GLN A 83 22.89 22.23 -11.48
CA GLN A 83 22.11 23.29 -10.83
C GLN A 83 22.49 23.46 -9.35
N LEU A 84 22.68 22.36 -8.61
CA LEU A 84 23.15 22.40 -7.22
C LEU A 84 24.53 23.05 -7.10
N ARG A 85 25.45 22.73 -8.02
CA ARG A 85 26.78 23.36 -8.07
C ARG A 85 26.68 24.85 -8.40
N MET A 86 25.76 25.26 -9.26
CA MET A 86 25.50 26.67 -9.58
C MET A 86 24.91 27.44 -8.39
N LEU A 87 24.13 26.78 -7.52
CA LEU A 87 23.64 27.37 -6.26
C LEU A 87 24.75 27.56 -5.22
N GLY A 88 25.99 27.12 -5.50
CA GLY A 88 27.12 27.26 -4.58
C GLY A 88 27.06 26.30 -3.38
N LEU A 89 26.18 25.31 -3.40
CA LEU A 89 26.03 24.35 -2.32
C LEU A 89 27.13 23.27 -2.38
N PRO A 90 27.74 22.88 -1.25
CA PRO A 90 28.83 21.90 -1.23
C PRO A 90 28.29 20.47 -1.37
N VAL A 91 28.02 20.06 -2.62
CA VAL A 91 27.51 18.73 -2.95
C VAL A 91 28.59 17.66 -2.77
N GLN A 92 28.28 16.63 -1.99
CA GLN A 92 29.10 15.43 -1.84
C GLN A 92 28.44 14.28 -2.60
N ILE A 93 29.21 13.54 -3.40
CA ILE A 93 28.72 12.35 -4.11
C ILE A 93 29.03 11.12 -3.27
N ASN A 94 28.02 10.30 -3.01
CA ASN A 94 28.20 8.97 -2.44
C ASN A 94 28.60 8.01 -3.58
N GLU A 95 29.91 7.82 -3.76
CA GLU A 95 30.47 7.02 -4.85
C GLU A 95 30.02 5.54 -4.80
N ALA A 96 29.90 4.96 -3.61
CA ALA A 96 29.50 3.57 -3.44
C ALA A 96 28.05 3.35 -3.87
N GLU A 97 27.14 4.23 -3.42
CA GLU A 97 25.72 4.13 -3.78
C GLU A 97 25.49 4.50 -5.26
N THR A 98 26.21 5.50 -5.76
CA THR A 98 26.21 5.85 -7.19
C THR A 98 26.65 4.68 -8.06
N ALA A 99 27.70 3.96 -7.66
CA ALA A 99 28.16 2.76 -8.37
C ALA A 99 27.10 1.64 -8.34
N ARG A 100 26.43 1.44 -7.20
CA ARG A 100 25.33 0.46 -7.07
C ARG A 100 24.15 0.80 -7.99
N ILE A 101 23.72 2.06 -8.00
CA ILE A 101 22.64 2.53 -8.89
C ILE A 101 23.03 2.35 -10.36
N ARG A 102 24.26 2.71 -10.73
CA ARG A 102 24.75 2.53 -12.10
C ARG A 102 24.78 1.07 -12.53
N ASP A 103 25.20 0.17 -11.64
CA ASP A 103 25.17 -1.28 -11.87
C ASP A 103 23.74 -1.78 -12.09
N TYR A 104 22.79 -1.35 -11.25
CA TYR A 104 21.37 -1.65 -11.43
C TYR A 104 20.82 -1.17 -12.78
N ILE A 105 21.08 0.09 -13.14
CA ILE A 105 20.63 0.70 -14.40
C ILE A 105 21.23 -0.05 -15.60
N THR A 106 22.52 -0.38 -15.55
CA THR A 106 23.24 -1.07 -16.65
C THR A 106 22.73 -2.50 -16.83
N LYS A 107 22.42 -3.19 -15.72
CA LYS A 107 21.80 -4.52 -15.75
C LYS A 107 20.34 -4.48 -16.22
N GLY A 108 19.72 -3.30 -16.19
CA GLY A 108 18.41 -2.99 -16.78
C GLY A 108 17.24 -3.62 -16.02
N VAL A 109 16.24 -2.81 -15.68
CA VAL A 109 14.91 -3.30 -15.26
C VAL A 109 14.20 -3.80 -16.50
N GLY A 110 14.44 -5.07 -16.85
CA GLY A 110 13.92 -5.70 -18.07
C GLY A 110 14.93 -6.50 -18.89
N LYS A 111 16.22 -6.50 -18.56
CA LYS A 111 17.24 -7.35 -19.22
C LYS A 111 17.62 -8.62 -18.46
N GLN A 112 17.11 -8.81 -17.23
CA GLN A 112 16.94 -10.17 -16.74
C GLN A 112 15.82 -10.79 -17.58
N ALA A 113 16.21 -11.57 -18.59
CA ALA A 113 15.30 -12.25 -19.51
C ALA A 113 14.16 -12.88 -18.71
N SER A 114 12.93 -12.44 -18.98
CA SER A 114 11.77 -13.20 -18.53
C SER A 114 11.78 -14.51 -19.31
N PRO A 115 11.96 -15.69 -18.68
CA PRO A 115 11.45 -16.91 -19.28
C PRO A 115 9.96 -16.70 -19.62
N ALA A 116 9.52 -17.37 -20.68
CA ALA A 116 8.09 -17.45 -20.99
C ALA A 116 7.31 -17.86 -19.73
N PRO A 117 6.05 -17.40 -19.57
CA PRO A 117 5.21 -17.82 -18.45
C PRO A 117 5.27 -19.34 -18.34
N ASP A 118 5.59 -19.85 -17.15
CA ASP A 118 5.50 -21.27 -16.88
C ASP A 118 4.02 -21.64 -16.90
N THR A 119 3.58 -22.21 -18.03
CA THR A 119 2.20 -22.64 -18.24
C THR A 119 1.91 -23.99 -17.58
N THR A 120 2.81 -24.53 -16.75
CA THR A 120 2.60 -25.81 -16.08
C THR A 120 1.48 -25.67 -15.05
N PRO A 121 0.34 -26.37 -15.21
CA PRO A 121 -0.74 -26.29 -14.24
C PRO A 121 -0.33 -26.98 -12.94
N GLY A 122 -0.36 -26.24 -11.83
CA GLY A 122 -0.42 -26.80 -10.48
C GLY A 122 0.89 -26.82 -9.69
N THR A 123 0.79 -26.34 -8.44
CA THR A 123 1.65 -26.49 -7.24
C THR A 123 2.42 -25.27 -6.73
N LYS A 124 2.74 -24.25 -7.54
CA LYS A 124 3.44 -23.04 -7.05
C LYS A 124 2.46 -21.93 -6.65
N LYS A 125 2.65 -21.30 -5.48
CA LYS A 125 1.89 -20.09 -5.10
C LYS A 125 2.22 -18.96 -6.09
N ILE A 126 1.24 -18.13 -6.44
CA ILE A 126 1.45 -16.95 -7.30
C ILE A 126 2.48 -16.01 -6.64
N SER A 127 2.41 -15.87 -5.31
CA SER A 127 3.35 -15.10 -4.49
C SER A 127 4.82 -15.51 -4.64
N ASP A 128 5.07 -16.76 -5.01
CA ASP A 128 6.41 -17.36 -5.14
C ASP A 128 7.01 -17.15 -6.56
N GLY A 129 6.45 -16.21 -7.33
CA GLY A 129 6.90 -15.82 -8.67
C GLY A 129 6.18 -16.55 -9.81
N GLY A 130 4.85 -16.64 -9.76
CA GLY A 130 4.03 -17.10 -10.89
C GLY A 130 4.10 -16.15 -12.10
N SER A 131 4.02 -16.72 -13.32
CA SER A 131 4.01 -16.16 -14.71
C SER A 131 4.98 -15.03 -15.11
N HIS A 132 5.52 -14.26 -14.16
CA HIS A 132 6.43 -13.14 -14.37
C HIS A 132 7.67 -13.32 -13.48
N ALA A 133 8.79 -13.71 -14.08
CA ALA A 133 10.05 -13.98 -13.39
C ALA A 133 10.82 -12.70 -12.97
N ALA A 134 10.37 -11.51 -13.41
CA ALA A 134 10.97 -10.24 -13.02
C ALA A 134 10.40 -9.77 -11.68
N CYS A 135 11.27 -9.29 -10.77
CA CYS A 135 10.82 -8.80 -9.46
C CYS A 135 9.98 -7.52 -9.53
N TYR A 136 10.08 -6.73 -10.61
CA TYR A 136 9.18 -5.60 -10.88
C TYR A 136 8.48 -5.83 -12.20
N ARG A 137 7.15 -5.82 -12.18
CA ARG A 137 6.32 -5.94 -13.37
C ARG A 137 6.25 -4.63 -14.15
N THR A 138 6.19 -4.74 -15.47
CA THR A 138 5.76 -3.64 -16.34
C THR A 138 4.27 -3.35 -16.16
N VAL A 139 3.78 -2.19 -16.60
CA VAL A 139 2.32 -1.90 -16.59
C VAL A 139 1.52 -3.01 -17.29
N GLY A 140 2.00 -3.46 -18.46
CA GLY A 140 1.37 -4.54 -19.21
C GLY A 140 1.32 -5.85 -18.42
N GLN A 141 2.39 -6.21 -17.70
CA GLN A 141 2.43 -7.40 -16.84
C GLN A 141 1.53 -7.27 -15.61
N VAL A 142 1.47 -6.09 -14.97
CA VAL A 142 0.53 -5.83 -13.87
C VAL A 142 -0.91 -6.01 -14.34
N TYR A 143 -1.24 -5.50 -15.53
CA TYR A 143 -2.58 -5.64 -16.11
C TYR A 143 -2.89 -7.07 -16.54
N SER A 144 -1.92 -7.83 -17.06
CA SER A 144 -2.07 -9.28 -17.26
C SER A 144 -2.36 -9.99 -15.94
N SER A 145 -1.62 -9.66 -14.87
CA SER A 145 -1.85 -10.22 -13.54
C SER A 145 -3.25 -9.90 -13.02
N PHE A 146 -3.78 -8.69 -13.26
CA PHE A 146 -5.16 -8.34 -12.89
C PHE A 146 -6.16 -9.29 -13.55
N ASP A 147 -6.02 -9.51 -14.86
CA ASP A 147 -6.93 -10.34 -15.65
C ASP A 147 -6.81 -11.83 -15.28
N GLU A 148 -5.58 -12.32 -15.06
CA GLU A 148 -5.30 -13.69 -14.60
C GLU A 148 -5.90 -13.96 -13.21
N LEU A 149 -5.74 -13.03 -12.26
CA LEU A 149 -6.29 -13.16 -10.90
C LEU A 149 -7.83 -13.11 -10.92
N ALA A 150 -8.42 -12.25 -11.73
CA ALA A 150 -9.87 -12.18 -11.90
C ALA A 150 -10.43 -13.49 -12.49
N ALA A 151 -9.75 -14.08 -13.46
CA ALA A 151 -10.14 -15.35 -14.06
C ALA A 151 -9.97 -16.53 -13.08
N LYS A 152 -8.88 -16.55 -12.29
CA LYS A 152 -8.61 -17.61 -11.32
C LYS A 152 -9.50 -17.55 -10.08
N TYR A 153 -9.85 -16.35 -9.62
CA TYR A 153 -10.63 -16.12 -8.41
C TYR A 153 -11.88 -15.25 -8.67
N PRO A 154 -12.81 -15.67 -9.54
CA PRO A 154 -13.93 -14.81 -10.00
C PRO A 154 -14.91 -14.40 -8.90
N LYS A 155 -14.92 -15.13 -7.77
CA LYS A 155 -15.72 -14.79 -6.58
C LYS A 155 -15.01 -13.83 -5.62
N LEU A 156 -13.69 -13.71 -5.73
CA LEU A 156 -12.86 -12.94 -4.81
C LEU A 156 -12.21 -11.72 -5.45
N VAL A 157 -12.16 -11.64 -6.78
CA VAL A 157 -11.46 -10.58 -7.51
C VAL A 157 -12.39 -9.94 -8.53
N LYS A 158 -12.40 -8.60 -8.54
CA LYS A 158 -13.01 -7.77 -9.60
C LYS A 158 -11.95 -6.82 -10.13
N VAL A 159 -11.99 -6.54 -11.43
CA VAL A 159 -11.12 -5.55 -12.07
C VAL A 159 -11.99 -4.50 -12.74
N GLN A 160 -11.62 -3.23 -12.60
CA GLN A 160 -12.38 -2.12 -13.17
C GLN A 160 -11.42 -1.17 -13.88
N THR A 161 -11.85 -0.69 -15.05
CA THR A 161 -11.25 0.48 -15.70
C THR A 161 -11.92 1.72 -15.13
N LEU A 162 -11.13 2.57 -14.49
CA LEU A 162 -11.63 3.78 -13.83
C LEU A 162 -11.75 4.96 -14.80
N GLY A 163 -10.83 5.05 -15.76
CA GLY A 163 -10.82 6.15 -16.71
C GLY A 163 -9.58 6.16 -17.58
N LYS A 164 -9.48 7.20 -18.40
CA LYS A 164 -8.37 7.44 -19.31
C LYS A 164 -7.32 8.30 -18.61
N THR A 165 -6.05 8.04 -18.92
CA THR A 165 -4.97 8.99 -18.70
C THR A 165 -5.06 10.17 -19.66
N TRP A 166 -4.18 11.15 -19.51
CA TRP A 166 -4.08 12.28 -20.42
C TRP A 166 -3.82 11.82 -21.87
N MET A 167 -2.88 10.90 -22.11
CA MET A 167 -2.66 10.36 -23.47
C MET A 167 -3.88 9.60 -23.98
N GLY A 168 -4.58 8.85 -23.11
CA GLY A 168 -5.85 8.21 -23.44
C GLY A 168 -6.92 9.22 -23.90
N GLY A 169 -6.92 10.42 -23.34
CA GLY A 169 -7.78 11.54 -23.77
C GLY A 169 -7.39 12.11 -25.14
N GLN A 170 -6.11 12.03 -25.52
CA GLN A 170 -5.61 12.47 -26.83
C GLN A 170 -5.84 11.44 -27.94
N TYR A 171 -5.91 10.16 -27.60
CA TYR A 171 -6.06 9.06 -28.55
C TYR A 171 -7.39 9.10 -29.31
N ARG A 172 -7.35 8.76 -30.60
CA ARG A 172 -8.52 8.66 -31.51
C ARG A 172 -8.49 7.32 -32.24
N GLN A 173 -9.60 6.58 -32.20
CA GLN A 173 -9.69 5.27 -32.85
C GLN A 173 -9.51 5.40 -34.39
N PRO A 174 -8.67 4.56 -35.03
CA PRO A 174 -8.46 4.59 -36.47
C PRO A 174 -9.77 4.50 -37.26
N GLY A 175 -9.94 5.36 -38.26
CA GLY A 175 -11.11 5.36 -39.16
C GLY A 175 -12.37 6.08 -38.62
N THR A 176 -12.31 6.68 -37.44
CA THR A 176 -13.42 7.49 -36.88
C THR A 176 -13.28 8.99 -37.11
N ASP A 177 -12.07 9.48 -37.43
CA ASP A 177 -11.78 10.87 -37.80
C ASP A 177 -11.30 10.92 -39.26
N SER A 178 -11.84 11.84 -40.06
CA SER A 178 -11.67 11.85 -41.52
C SER A 178 -10.27 12.28 -41.99
N ASP A 179 -9.48 12.96 -41.16
CA ASP A 179 -8.20 13.53 -41.60
C ASP A 179 -7.17 13.50 -40.46
N ASN A 180 -6.11 12.72 -40.67
CA ASN A 180 -4.84 12.67 -39.94
C ASN A 180 -4.68 11.56 -38.86
N ASN A 181 -3.91 10.53 -39.22
CA ASN A 181 -3.55 9.36 -38.39
C ASN A 181 -2.58 9.68 -37.23
N THR A 182 -2.41 10.96 -36.83
CA THR A 182 -1.39 11.41 -35.86
C THR A 182 -1.72 11.12 -34.40
N ASN A 183 -2.95 10.75 -34.09
CA ASN A 183 -3.39 10.40 -32.72
C ASN A 183 -3.92 8.96 -32.60
N SER A 184 -3.62 8.09 -33.57
CA SER A 184 -4.27 6.78 -33.71
C SER A 184 -3.55 5.61 -33.04
N SER A 185 -2.41 5.88 -32.42
CA SER A 185 -1.65 4.94 -31.61
C SER A 185 -0.86 5.69 -30.55
N TRP A 186 -0.42 4.98 -29.51
CA TRP A 186 0.48 5.56 -28.52
C TRP A 186 1.75 6.10 -29.15
N VAL A 187 2.37 5.34 -30.05
CA VAL A 187 3.60 5.75 -30.74
C VAL A 187 3.39 7.03 -31.55
N ASN A 188 2.24 7.18 -32.23
CA ASN A 188 1.93 8.41 -32.97
C ASN A 188 1.78 9.62 -32.04
N LEU A 189 1.17 9.43 -30.87
CA LEU A 189 1.10 10.47 -29.84
C LEU A 189 2.50 10.83 -29.30
N LEU A 190 3.38 9.85 -29.07
CA LEU A 190 4.76 10.13 -28.68
C LEU A 190 5.49 10.91 -29.77
N VAL A 191 5.37 10.51 -31.04
CA VAL A 191 5.97 11.23 -32.19
C VAL A 191 5.45 12.67 -32.28
N LYS A 192 4.18 12.90 -31.96
CA LYS A 192 3.57 14.23 -31.96
C LYS A 192 4.13 15.14 -30.87
N TYR A 193 4.34 14.62 -29.67
CA TYR A 193 4.65 15.45 -28.49
C TYR A 193 6.13 15.46 -28.09
N LEU A 194 6.91 14.46 -28.50
CA LEU A 194 8.31 14.33 -28.11
C LEU A 194 9.26 14.57 -29.29
N PRO A 195 10.42 15.22 -29.05
CA PRO A 195 11.42 15.41 -30.08
C PRO A 195 12.10 14.08 -30.44
N ALA A 196 12.61 13.99 -31.67
CA ALA A 196 13.32 12.82 -32.17
C ALA A 196 14.48 12.37 -31.27
N SER A 197 15.17 13.30 -30.61
CA SER A 197 16.25 13.00 -29.67
C SER A 197 15.78 12.17 -28.46
N VAL A 198 14.55 12.35 -28.00
CA VAL A 198 13.96 11.54 -26.92
C VAL A 198 13.45 10.22 -27.48
N LEU A 199 12.74 10.24 -28.61
CA LEU A 199 12.19 9.03 -29.24
C LEU A 199 13.27 8.01 -29.60
N ASN A 200 14.43 8.46 -30.05
CA ASN A 200 15.58 7.61 -30.36
C ASN A 200 16.16 6.87 -29.14
N THR A 201 15.73 7.24 -27.92
CA THR A 201 16.13 6.54 -26.70
C THR A 201 15.14 5.47 -26.25
N PHE A 202 13.99 5.35 -26.93
CA PHE A 202 12.99 4.33 -26.62
C PHE A 202 13.04 3.19 -27.62
N ASN A 203 12.70 1.99 -27.17
CA ASN A 203 12.29 0.94 -28.09
C ASN A 203 10.78 1.09 -28.36
N LEU A 204 10.44 1.78 -29.45
CA LEU A 204 9.05 2.11 -29.77
C LEU A 204 8.15 0.87 -29.96
N SER A 205 8.72 -0.31 -30.24
CA SER A 205 7.95 -1.55 -30.40
C SER A 205 7.47 -2.16 -29.07
N LEU A 206 7.94 -1.66 -27.92
CA LEU A 206 7.54 -2.14 -26.60
C LEU A 206 6.35 -1.38 -26.01
N PHE A 207 5.95 -0.26 -26.63
CA PHE A 207 4.73 0.43 -26.22
C PHE A 207 3.49 -0.33 -26.74
N PRO A 208 2.38 -0.31 -25.97
CA PRO A 208 1.12 -0.84 -26.45
C PRO A 208 0.60 -0.03 -27.65
N THR A 209 -0.32 -0.62 -28.41
CA THR A 209 -1.01 0.07 -29.52
C THR A 209 -1.78 1.30 -29.01
N GLU A 210 -2.52 1.13 -27.93
CA GLU A 210 -3.37 2.16 -27.32
C GLU A 210 -2.82 2.60 -25.97
N PRO A 211 -3.18 3.81 -25.52
CA PRO A 211 -2.94 4.19 -24.16
C PRO A 211 -3.49 3.32 -23.06
N TYR A 212 -2.65 3.09 -22.04
CA TYR A 212 -3.06 2.41 -20.85
C TYR A 212 -4.16 3.23 -20.16
N PRO A 213 -5.31 2.61 -19.85
CA PRO A 213 -6.27 3.22 -18.95
C PRO A 213 -5.77 3.11 -17.51
N ILE A 214 -6.40 3.86 -16.60
CA ILE A 214 -6.23 3.68 -15.16
C ILE A 214 -7.13 2.52 -14.74
N ARG A 215 -6.54 1.48 -14.14
CA ARG A 215 -7.27 0.30 -13.68
C ARG A 215 -7.09 0.10 -12.18
N VAL A 216 -8.07 -0.56 -11.57
CA VAL A 216 -8.02 -1.04 -10.19
C VAL A 216 -8.35 -2.53 -10.15
N ILE A 217 -7.60 -3.27 -9.34
CA ILE A 217 -7.98 -4.61 -8.88
C ILE A 217 -8.59 -4.48 -7.48
N VAL A 218 -9.69 -5.18 -7.25
CA VAL A 218 -10.38 -5.24 -5.97
C VAL A 218 -10.46 -6.70 -5.52
N ALA A 219 -9.86 -7.02 -4.39
CA ALA A 219 -9.91 -8.34 -3.76
C ALA A 219 -10.77 -8.32 -2.49
N GLY A 220 -11.68 -9.28 -2.34
CA GLY A 220 -12.55 -9.45 -1.18
C GLY A 220 -13.60 -10.53 -1.44
N ASN A 221 -14.15 -11.15 -0.40
CA ASN A 221 -15.20 -12.15 -0.55
C ASN A 221 -16.56 -11.48 -0.85
N PHE A 222 -16.79 -11.17 -2.12
CA PHE A 222 -17.98 -10.43 -2.55
C PHE A 222 -19.29 -11.14 -2.18
N GLU A 223 -19.35 -12.48 -2.30
CA GLU A 223 -20.56 -13.24 -1.94
C GLU A 223 -20.93 -13.07 -0.47
N LYS A 224 -19.94 -13.15 0.43
CA LYS A 224 -20.17 -12.99 1.88
C LYS A 224 -20.45 -11.53 2.26
N GLN A 225 -19.69 -10.61 1.67
CA GLN A 225 -19.75 -9.19 2.02
C GLN A 225 -21.00 -8.49 1.47
N ASP A 226 -21.39 -8.78 0.23
CA ASP A 226 -22.59 -8.18 -0.38
C ASP A 226 -23.89 -8.70 0.25
N ALA A 227 -23.84 -9.82 0.97
CA ALA A 227 -24.96 -10.34 1.77
C ALA A 227 -25.12 -9.66 3.14
N GLN A 228 -24.13 -8.86 3.57
CA GLN A 228 -24.18 -8.16 4.86
C GLN A 228 -24.81 -6.77 4.71
N ALA A 229 -25.57 -6.34 5.73
CA ALA A 229 -26.17 -5.00 5.74
C ALA A 229 -25.12 -3.88 5.87
N GLN A 230 -24.03 -4.14 6.62
CA GLN A 230 -22.93 -3.21 6.78
C GLN A 230 -21.92 -3.41 5.64
N LYS A 231 -21.50 -2.32 5.00
CA LYS A 231 -20.44 -2.37 3.98
C LYS A 231 -19.10 -2.76 4.63
N PRO A 232 -18.28 -3.61 3.98
CA PRO A 232 -16.96 -3.93 4.48
C PRO A 232 -16.06 -2.67 4.44
N PRO A 233 -15.12 -2.52 5.38
CA PRO A 233 -14.08 -1.51 5.28
C PRO A 233 -13.10 -1.84 4.14
N ASN A 234 -12.52 -0.80 3.55
CA ASN A 234 -11.67 -0.91 2.38
C ASN A 234 -10.27 -0.39 2.68
N MET A 235 -9.24 -1.16 2.34
CA MET A 235 -7.89 -0.62 2.22
C MET A 235 -7.65 -0.25 0.76
N VAL A 236 -7.49 1.04 0.50
CA VAL A 236 -7.31 1.58 -0.84
C VAL A 236 -5.86 2.03 -1.02
N TRP A 237 -5.16 1.36 -1.91
CA TRP A 237 -3.81 1.70 -2.33
C TRP A 237 -3.80 2.37 -3.69
N THR A 238 -2.98 3.40 -3.80
CA THR A 238 -2.45 3.84 -5.10
C THR A 238 -0.98 3.47 -5.17
N GLY A 239 -0.55 3.01 -6.34
CA GLY A 239 0.86 2.74 -6.62
C GLY A 239 1.27 3.38 -7.93
N GLY A 240 2.51 3.85 -7.98
CA GLY A 240 3.09 4.42 -9.18
C GLY A 240 2.48 5.75 -9.60
N ILE A 241 2.08 6.59 -8.65
CA ILE A 241 1.71 7.99 -8.95
C ILE A 241 2.92 8.73 -9.53
N HIS A 242 4.11 8.46 -8.98
CA HIS A 242 5.37 8.79 -9.62
C HIS A 242 5.90 7.58 -10.39
N ALA A 243 6.20 7.80 -11.67
CA ALA A 243 6.47 6.73 -12.61
C ALA A 243 7.76 5.93 -12.32
N ARG A 244 8.81 6.59 -11.85
CA ARG A 244 10.13 5.99 -11.57
C ARG A 244 10.20 5.16 -10.30
N GLU A 245 9.14 5.07 -9.53
CA GLU A 245 9.11 4.32 -8.28
C GLU A 245 8.62 2.91 -8.56
N TYR A 246 9.52 1.91 -8.56
CA TYR A 246 9.18 0.55 -8.99
C TYR A 246 8.64 -0.35 -7.88
N ALA A 247 9.12 -0.18 -6.66
CA ALA A 247 8.71 -0.98 -5.51
C ALA A 247 7.23 -0.83 -5.12
N PRO A 248 6.63 0.38 -5.12
CA PRO A 248 5.24 0.57 -4.68
C PRO A 248 4.23 -0.37 -5.34
N GLN A 249 4.29 -0.52 -6.67
CA GLN A 249 3.34 -1.33 -7.41
C GLN A 249 3.49 -2.81 -7.10
N GLU A 250 4.72 -3.28 -6.98
CA GLU A 250 4.96 -4.70 -6.69
C GLU A 250 4.56 -5.07 -5.26
N VAL A 251 4.80 -4.20 -4.27
CA VAL A 251 4.38 -4.47 -2.88
C VAL A 251 2.85 -4.63 -2.80
N GLY A 252 2.10 -3.71 -3.42
CA GLY A 252 0.63 -3.79 -3.45
C GLY A 252 0.12 -5.08 -4.11
N MET A 253 0.72 -5.45 -5.25
CA MET A 253 0.36 -6.68 -5.97
C MET A 253 0.66 -7.95 -5.19
N LYS A 254 1.86 -8.07 -4.63
CA LYS A 254 2.25 -9.26 -3.86
C LYS A 254 1.39 -9.45 -2.62
N TYR A 255 0.93 -8.36 -1.99
CA TYR A 255 0.01 -8.47 -0.86
C TYR A 255 -1.35 -9.05 -1.27
N ILE A 256 -1.92 -8.59 -2.39
CA ILE A 256 -3.16 -9.14 -2.95
C ILE A 256 -2.99 -10.62 -3.32
N GLU A 257 -1.88 -10.97 -3.98
CA GLU A 257 -1.57 -12.36 -4.32
C GLU A 257 -1.45 -13.24 -3.07
N TRP A 258 -0.77 -12.77 -2.02
CA TRP A 258 -0.67 -13.49 -0.77
C TRP A 258 -2.04 -13.73 -0.13
N LEU A 259 -2.92 -12.73 -0.10
CA LEU A 259 -4.29 -12.90 0.43
C LEU A 259 -5.04 -14.02 -0.32
N LEU A 260 -4.98 -13.99 -1.66
CA LEU A 260 -5.71 -14.94 -2.52
C LEU A 260 -5.13 -16.36 -2.44
N ASP A 261 -3.81 -16.50 -2.48
CA ASP A 261 -3.13 -17.80 -2.40
C ASP A 261 -3.33 -18.48 -1.04
N ASN A 262 -3.49 -17.70 0.03
CA ASN A 262 -3.58 -18.21 1.39
C ASN A 262 -5.02 -18.20 1.95
N TYR A 263 -6.02 -17.77 1.17
CA TYR A 263 -7.42 -17.67 1.61
C TYR A 263 -7.98 -18.96 2.25
N GLU A 264 -7.60 -20.14 1.74
CA GLU A 264 -8.07 -21.45 2.25
C GLU A 264 -7.14 -22.09 3.29
N THR A 265 -5.94 -21.55 3.50
CA THR A 265 -4.87 -22.20 4.28
C THR A 265 -4.34 -21.36 5.44
N ASP A 266 -4.54 -20.05 5.42
CA ASP A 266 -4.19 -19.12 6.49
C ASP A 266 -5.47 -18.48 7.06
N ALA A 267 -5.67 -18.61 8.37
CA ALA A 267 -6.87 -18.11 9.03
C ALA A 267 -6.95 -16.58 9.06
N ASN A 268 -5.82 -15.88 9.11
CA ASN A 268 -5.80 -14.42 9.01
C ASN A 268 -6.13 -13.99 7.59
N ALA A 269 -5.56 -14.61 6.56
CA ALA A 269 -5.92 -14.32 5.16
C ALA A 269 -7.42 -14.55 4.90
N ARG A 270 -7.99 -15.64 5.43
CA ARG A 270 -9.43 -15.93 5.38
C ARG A 270 -10.25 -14.82 6.03
N MET A 271 -9.95 -14.51 7.29
CA MET A 271 -10.63 -13.44 8.05
C MET A 271 -10.57 -12.11 7.30
N MET A 272 -9.38 -11.75 6.82
CA MET A 272 -9.08 -10.51 6.11
C MET A 272 -9.87 -10.35 4.83
N LEU A 273 -9.92 -11.37 3.96
CA LEU A 273 -10.70 -11.32 2.71
C LEU A 273 -12.20 -11.46 2.96
N ASP A 274 -12.62 -12.17 4.00
CA ASP A 274 -14.03 -12.29 4.35
C ASP A 274 -14.62 -10.97 4.87
N THR A 275 -13.80 -10.09 5.46
CA THR A 275 -14.28 -8.93 6.20
C THR A 275 -13.87 -7.58 5.60
N ASN A 276 -12.82 -7.54 4.79
CA ASN A 276 -12.33 -6.30 4.17
C ASN A 276 -12.30 -6.42 2.63
N ARG A 277 -12.19 -5.27 1.95
CA ARG A 277 -11.78 -5.24 0.53
C ARG A 277 -10.46 -4.51 0.37
N TYR A 278 -9.66 -4.99 -0.59
CA TYR A 278 -8.35 -4.46 -0.91
C TYR A 278 -8.38 -3.93 -2.33
N HIS A 279 -8.14 -2.64 -2.50
CA HIS A 279 -8.19 -1.95 -3.77
C HIS A 279 -6.78 -1.52 -4.12
N PHE A 280 -6.26 -1.91 -5.28
CA PHE A 280 -4.95 -1.45 -5.74
C PHE A 280 -5.08 -0.77 -7.11
N VAL A 281 -4.87 0.55 -7.12
CA VAL A 281 -5.02 1.43 -8.28
C VAL A 281 -3.64 1.72 -8.89
N VAL A 282 -3.50 1.51 -10.20
CA VAL A 282 -2.32 1.96 -10.96
C VAL A 282 -2.56 3.39 -11.42
N HIS A 283 -1.87 4.35 -10.79
CA HIS A 283 -2.23 5.77 -10.88
C HIS A 283 -1.66 6.48 -12.12
N ASN A 284 -0.37 6.28 -12.45
CA ASN A 284 0.28 6.90 -13.62
C ASN A 284 0.86 5.84 -14.58
N PRO A 285 0.02 5.02 -15.24
CA PRO A 285 0.50 3.94 -16.10
C PRO A 285 1.29 4.47 -17.31
N ASP A 286 0.97 5.66 -17.82
CA ASP A 286 1.67 6.23 -18.98
C ASP A 286 3.07 6.72 -18.65
N GLY A 287 3.21 7.49 -17.58
CA GLY A 287 4.52 7.90 -17.09
C GLY A 287 5.37 6.66 -16.78
N ARG A 288 4.76 5.64 -16.16
CA ARG A 288 5.45 4.38 -15.86
C ARG A 288 5.95 3.68 -17.13
N SER A 289 5.12 3.59 -18.17
CA SER A 289 5.54 2.99 -19.45
C SER A 289 6.72 3.74 -20.09
N ILE A 290 6.80 5.07 -19.93
CA ILE A 290 7.98 5.85 -20.34
C ILE A 290 9.22 5.51 -19.48
N ALA A 291 9.05 5.41 -18.15
CA ALA A 291 10.14 5.05 -17.24
C ALA A 291 10.74 3.68 -17.55
N GLU A 292 9.91 2.70 -17.93
CA GLU A 292 10.32 1.35 -18.31
C GLU A 292 11.21 1.32 -19.56
N GLN A 293 11.00 2.24 -20.50
CA GLN A 293 11.82 2.32 -21.72
C GLN A 293 13.15 3.04 -21.50
N GLN A 294 13.20 4.00 -20.57
CA GLN A 294 14.40 4.79 -20.32
C GLN A 294 14.53 5.14 -18.84
N ILE A 295 15.04 4.19 -18.07
CA ILE A 295 15.18 4.29 -16.62
C ILE A 295 16.04 5.48 -16.15
N THR A 296 17.01 5.89 -16.96
CA THR A 296 17.89 7.05 -16.70
C THR A 296 17.22 8.39 -16.96
N ALA A 297 16.06 8.41 -17.63
CA ALA A 297 15.29 9.65 -17.81
C ALA A 297 14.62 10.11 -16.51
N ARG A 298 14.56 9.25 -15.48
CA ARG A 298 13.95 9.56 -14.18
C ARG A 298 12.52 10.08 -14.32
N GLN A 299 11.72 9.53 -15.23
CA GLN A 299 10.34 9.99 -15.44
C GLN A 299 9.55 9.91 -14.12
N ARG A 300 9.11 11.05 -13.59
CA ARG A 300 8.32 11.16 -12.36
C ARG A 300 6.86 11.46 -12.67
N LYS A 301 6.64 12.53 -13.43
CA LYS A 301 5.35 13.15 -13.71
C LYS A 301 4.50 12.33 -14.69
N ASN A 302 3.24 12.73 -14.89
CA ASN A 302 2.41 12.20 -15.97
C ASN A 302 2.92 12.66 -17.35
N THR A 303 2.14 12.41 -18.41
CA THR A 303 2.54 12.66 -19.80
C THR A 303 1.77 13.83 -20.45
N ASN A 304 1.27 14.79 -19.66
CA ASN A 304 0.58 15.98 -20.18
C ASN A 304 1.56 16.96 -20.85
N TYR A 305 1.83 16.72 -22.13
CA TYR A 305 2.78 17.53 -22.90
C TYR A 305 2.17 18.78 -23.57
N ALA A 306 0.86 18.98 -23.50
CA ALA A 306 0.24 20.18 -24.10
C ALA A 306 0.24 21.39 -23.15
N THR A 307 -0.09 21.16 -21.88
CA THR A 307 -0.23 22.24 -20.89
C THR A 307 0.89 22.27 -19.86
N ALA A 308 1.77 21.26 -19.87
CA ALA A 308 2.95 21.16 -19.03
C ALA A 308 4.20 20.79 -19.87
N ALA A 309 4.34 21.42 -21.04
CA ALA A 309 5.52 21.25 -21.88
C ALA A 309 6.74 21.91 -21.22
N CYS A 310 7.90 21.25 -21.33
CA CYS A 310 9.18 21.84 -20.95
C CYS A 310 10.15 21.77 -22.14
N SER A 311 11.01 22.80 -22.27
CA SER A 311 12.02 22.89 -23.34
C SER A 311 12.99 21.71 -23.34
N THR A 312 13.24 21.11 -22.18
CA THR A 312 13.80 19.76 -22.04
C THR A 312 12.64 18.77 -21.95
N ALA A 313 12.29 18.13 -23.07
CA ALA A 313 11.08 17.31 -23.21
C ALA A 313 10.93 16.16 -22.18
N ARG A 314 12.00 15.75 -21.49
CA ARG A 314 11.99 14.72 -20.43
C ARG A 314 11.47 15.20 -19.07
N SER A 315 11.28 16.50 -18.89
CA SER A 315 10.71 17.09 -17.68
C SER A 315 9.28 17.62 -17.92
N GLY A 316 8.64 17.25 -19.03
CA GLY A 316 7.25 17.59 -19.30
C GLY A 316 6.28 16.79 -18.43
N GLY A 317 5.07 17.34 -18.23
CA GLY A 317 4.02 16.72 -17.43
C GLY A 317 3.79 17.41 -16.08
N VAL A 318 2.78 16.93 -15.37
CA VAL A 318 2.34 17.40 -14.04
C VAL A 318 2.68 16.36 -12.99
N ASP A 319 3.15 16.82 -11.84
CA ASP A 319 3.28 16.00 -10.65
C ASP A 319 1.89 15.73 -10.07
N LEU A 320 1.39 14.51 -10.26
CA LEU A 320 0.08 14.11 -9.80
C LEU A 320 -0.07 14.24 -8.29
N ASN A 321 1.01 14.08 -7.51
CA ASN A 321 0.99 14.25 -6.05
C ASN A 321 1.21 15.72 -5.61
N ARG A 322 1.07 16.66 -6.55
CA ARG A 322 0.92 18.10 -6.29
C ARG A 322 -0.36 18.67 -6.92
N ASN A 323 -1.15 17.83 -7.59
CA ASN A 323 -2.34 18.25 -8.33
C ASN A 323 -3.66 18.09 -7.53
N TYR A 324 -3.61 17.57 -6.31
CA TYR A 324 -4.81 17.42 -5.48
C TYR A 324 -5.25 18.74 -4.83
N PRO A 325 -6.54 18.90 -4.44
CA PRO A 325 -7.09 20.21 -4.12
C PRO A 325 -6.73 20.76 -2.73
N PHE A 326 -6.48 19.90 -1.73
CA PHE A 326 -6.13 20.36 -0.38
C PHE A 326 -4.71 20.94 -0.34
N GLY A 327 -4.59 22.20 0.05
CA GLY A 327 -3.30 22.91 0.15
C GLY A 327 -2.74 23.39 -1.18
N TRP A 328 -3.46 23.20 -2.29
CA TRP A 328 -3.00 23.57 -3.63
C TRP A 328 -2.87 25.09 -3.77
N ARG A 329 -1.66 25.57 -4.05
CA ARG A 329 -1.40 27.00 -4.35
C ARG A 329 -1.86 27.96 -3.27
N THR A 330 -1.54 27.61 -2.03
CA THR A 330 -1.84 28.38 -0.82
C THR A 330 -0.76 29.41 -0.46
N GLY A 331 0.12 29.75 -1.41
CA GLY A 331 1.06 30.88 -1.31
C GLY A 331 2.38 30.58 -0.60
N GLY A 332 2.74 29.30 -0.39
CA GLY A 332 4.00 28.89 0.23
C GLY A 332 4.81 27.87 -0.58
N PRO A 333 5.97 27.41 -0.03
CA PRO A 333 6.75 26.32 -0.63
C PRO A 333 6.03 24.97 -0.51
N GLY A 334 6.31 24.04 -1.42
CA GLY A 334 5.77 22.66 -1.36
C GLY A 334 5.25 22.12 -2.69
N ALA A 335 5.21 22.97 -3.71
CA ALA A 335 5.12 22.60 -5.12
C ALA A 335 5.71 23.75 -5.97
N SER A 336 5.77 23.58 -7.29
CA SER A 336 6.28 24.61 -8.22
C SER A 336 5.24 25.05 -9.25
N ASP A 337 5.31 26.32 -9.66
CA ASP A 337 4.58 26.88 -10.82
C ASP A 337 5.41 26.78 -12.11
N ASN A 338 6.68 26.36 -12.02
CA ASN A 338 7.54 26.14 -13.19
C ASN A 338 7.23 24.79 -13.82
N GLN A 339 6.74 24.78 -15.07
CA GLN A 339 6.40 23.58 -15.84
C GLN A 339 7.57 22.58 -15.97
N CYS A 340 8.80 23.08 -15.92
CA CYS A 340 10.00 22.24 -15.99
C CYS A 340 10.42 21.63 -14.65
N ALA A 341 9.81 22.02 -13.53
CA ALA A 341 10.13 21.47 -12.22
C ALA A 341 9.52 20.07 -12.03
N GLU A 342 10.20 19.23 -11.25
CA GLU A 342 9.75 17.86 -10.91
C GLU A 342 8.48 17.86 -10.06
N ASP A 343 8.23 18.92 -9.31
CA ASP A 343 7.07 19.16 -8.44
C ASP A 343 6.06 20.16 -9.07
N TYR A 344 6.04 20.27 -10.39
CA TYR A 344 5.08 21.14 -11.09
C TYR A 344 3.64 20.71 -10.80
N ARG A 345 2.87 21.62 -10.19
CA ARG A 345 1.53 21.34 -9.62
C ARG A 345 0.37 21.28 -10.62
N GLY A 346 0.62 21.62 -11.88
CA GLY A 346 -0.42 21.76 -12.91
C GLY A 346 -1.05 23.16 -12.95
N THR A 347 -1.96 23.36 -13.91
CA THR A 347 -2.57 24.68 -14.18
C THR A 347 -3.71 25.03 -13.22
N ALA A 348 -4.32 24.01 -12.61
CA ALA A 348 -5.37 24.11 -11.60
C ALA A 348 -5.30 22.86 -10.70
N ALA A 349 -5.89 22.94 -9.51
CA ALA A 349 -6.18 21.72 -8.76
C ALA A 349 -7.06 20.78 -9.59
N VAL A 350 -6.74 19.50 -9.55
CA VAL A 350 -7.46 18.43 -10.26
C VAL A 350 -7.49 18.66 -11.79
N SER A 351 -6.48 19.34 -12.35
CA SER A 351 -6.36 19.56 -13.80
C SER A 351 -6.11 18.27 -14.58
N GLU A 352 -5.49 17.28 -13.94
CA GLU A 352 -5.10 16.04 -14.60
C GLU A 352 -6.22 14.99 -14.55
N PRO A 353 -6.53 14.33 -15.68
CA PRO A 353 -7.56 13.28 -15.70
C PRO A 353 -7.22 12.10 -14.79
N GLU A 354 -5.92 11.81 -14.59
CA GLU A 354 -5.48 10.80 -13.63
C GLU A 354 -5.91 11.14 -12.21
N THR A 355 -5.65 12.38 -11.79
CA THR A 355 -6.05 12.90 -10.47
C THR A 355 -7.56 12.90 -10.30
N GLN A 356 -8.32 13.33 -11.31
CA GLN A 356 -9.79 13.35 -11.28
C GLN A 356 -10.36 11.95 -11.02
N VAL A 357 -9.95 10.98 -11.85
CA VAL A 357 -10.49 9.62 -11.84
C VAL A 357 -10.19 8.91 -10.51
N VAL A 358 -8.97 9.03 -9.98
CA VAL A 358 -8.60 8.40 -8.71
C VAL A 358 -9.30 9.09 -7.54
N LEU A 359 -9.38 10.42 -7.53
CA LEU A 359 -10.07 11.16 -6.48
C LEU A 359 -11.56 10.78 -6.41
N ASP A 360 -12.24 10.73 -7.56
CA ASP A 360 -13.65 10.38 -7.66
C ASP A 360 -13.90 8.90 -7.35
N TYR A 361 -12.98 8.00 -7.69
CA TYR A 361 -13.07 6.60 -7.26
C TYR A 361 -13.04 6.47 -5.74
N VAL A 362 -12.16 7.22 -5.07
CA VAL A 362 -11.99 7.13 -3.61
C VAL A 362 -13.16 7.77 -2.88
N ARG A 363 -13.51 9.03 -3.20
CA ARG A 363 -14.55 9.79 -2.48
C ARG A 363 -15.97 9.52 -2.99
N GLY A 364 -16.11 9.16 -4.27
CA GLY A 364 -17.41 9.01 -4.92
C GLY A 364 -17.99 10.35 -5.38
N SER A 365 -19.31 10.39 -5.47
CA SER A 365 -20.08 11.55 -5.92
C SER A 365 -20.64 12.32 -4.74
N TRP A 366 -20.83 13.62 -4.92
CA TRP A 366 -21.43 14.45 -3.89
C TRP A 366 -22.95 14.26 -3.81
N ASN A 367 -23.47 13.99 -2.61
CA ASN A 367 -24.90 14.02 -2.31
C ASN A 367 -25.26 15.34 -1.60
N GLN A 368 -25.92 16.23 -2.34
CA GLN A 368 -26.33 17.55 -1.86
C GLN A 368 -27.35 17.51 -0.73
N ALA A 369 -28.30 16.58 -0.77
CA ALA A 369 -29.34 16.49 0.25
C ALA A 369 -28.79 15.98 1.58
N ALA A 370 -27.83 15.06 1.53
CA ALA A 370 -27.22 14.47 2.72
C ALA A 370 -25.97 15.22 3.20
N CYS A 371 -25.49 16.21 2.44
CA CYS A 371 -24.22 16.90 2.66
C CYS A 371 -23.04 15.94 2.92
N LYS A 372 -22.85 14.97 2.02
CA LYS A 372 -21.74 14.02 2.12
C LYS A 372 -21.33 13.46 0.77
N TRP A 373 -20.12 12.93 0.71
CA TRP A 373 -19.64 12.11 -0.40
C TRP A 373 -20.16 10.68 -0.26
N GLU A 374 -20.65 10.10 -1.38
CA GLU A 374 -21.25 8.77 -1.40
C GLU A 374 -20.85 7.98 -2.64
N GLY A 375 -20.89 6.65 -2.52
CA GLY A 375 -20.60 5.73 -3.62
C GLY A 375 -19.13 5.51 -3.92
N GLY A 376 -18.23 6.20 -3.21
CA GLY A 376 -16.77 6.00 -3.32
C GLY A 376 -16.28 4.72 -2.65
N ALA A 377 -15.00 4.42 -2.90
CA ALA A 377 -14.29 3.32 -2.24
C ALA A 377 -14.10 3.56 -0.74
N LEU A 378 -14.12 4.80 -0.25
CA LEU A 378 -14.12 5.12 1.18
C LEU A 378 -15.38 5.91 1.53
N PRO A 379 -16.02 5.62 2.68
CA PRO A 379 -17.18 6.39 3.12
C PRO A 379 -16.75 7.75 3.64
N ASP A 380 -17.67 8.71 3.59
CA ASP A 380 -17.51 10.00 4.22
C ASP A 380 -17.72 9.88 5.74
N GLY A 381 -16.64 9.99 6.50
CA GLY A 381 -16.63 9.96 7.96
C GLY A 381 -16.72 11.34 8.61
N ARG A 382 -16.68 12.41 7.81
CA ARG A 382 -16.45 13.76 8.32
C ARG A 382 -17.76 14.56 8.36
N PRO A 383 -18.17 15.07 9.54
CA PRO A 383 -19.25 16.04 9.60
C PRO A 383 -18.84 17.33 8.88
N LYS A 384 -19.79 17.94 8.16
CA LYS A 384 -19.54 19.11 7.33
C LYS A 384 -20.34 20.30 7.84
N SER A 385 -19.73 21.49 7.80
CA SER A 385 -20.40 22.72 8.20
C SER A 385 -21.51 23.08 7.21
N ALA A 386 -22.52 23.82 7.66
CA ALA A 386 -23.57 24.32 6.77
C ALA A 386 -23.00 25.16 5.60
N THR A 387 -21.89 25.88 5.84
CA THR A 387 -21.18 26.64 4.81
C THR A 387 -20.57 25.73 3.75
N TYR A 388 -19.94 24.62 4.15
CA TYR A 388 -19.39 23.62 3.23
C TYR A 388 -20.50 22.92 2.42
N CYS A 389 -21.65 22.66 3.07
CA CYS A 389 -22.79 22.04 2.41
C CYS A 389 -23.41 22.89 1.30
N ASN A 390 -23.13 24.19 1.26
CA ASN A 390 -23.66 25.08 0.24
C ASN A 390 -23.00 24.80 -1.13
N ALA A 391 -23.81 24.51 -2.16
CA ALA A 391 -23.31 24.12 -3.48
C ALA A 391 -22.37 25.17 -4.10
N GLN A 392 -22.67 26.46 -3.92
CA GLN A 392 -21.87 27.57 -4.42
C GLN A 392 -20.46 27.64 -3.78
N ASN A 393 -20.30 27.08 -2.58
CA ASN A 393 -19.02 27.06 -1.86
C ASN A 393 -18.18 25.80 -2.15
N ARG A 394 -18.78 24.76 -2.76
CA ARG A 394 -18.11 23.49 -3.08
C ARG A 394 -17.48 23.48 -4.48
N ASP A 395 -18.12 24.13 -5.46
CA ASP A 395 -17.92 23.88 -6.90
C ASP A 395 -16.77 24.65 -7.58
N ASN A 396 -15.88 25.31 -6.83
CA ASN A 396 -14.81 26.11 -7.43
C ASN A 396 -13.57 25.30 -7.88
N GLY A 397 -13.72 24.09 -8.42
CA GLY A 397 -12.57 23.34 -8.99
C GLY A 397 -11.40 23.16 -8.03
N GLY A 398 -11.68 22.96 -6.73
CA GLY A 398 -10.66 22.93 -5.69
C GLY A 398 -10.31 24.29 -5.05
N ALA A 399 -11.09 25.35 -5.28
CA ALA A 399 -10.97 26.66 -4.63
C ALA A 399 -12.19 27.03 -3.75
N GLY A 400 -12.94 26.01 -3.29
CA GLY A 400 -13.98 26.14 -2.27
C GLY A 400 -13.39 26.21 -0.86
N GLU A 401 -14.20 26.56 0.14
CA GLU A 401 -13.75 26.52 1.55
C GLU A 401 -13.45 25.07 1.94
N PHE A 402 -12.17 24.75 2.15
CA PHE A 402 -11.76 23.47 2.71
C PHE A 402 -11.87 23.50 4.22
N ASP A 403 -12.48 22.47 4.78
CA ASP A 403 -12.53 22.30 6.22
C ASP A 403 -11.24 21.61 6.70
N TRP A 404 -10.42 22.33 7.45
CA TRP A 404 -9.15 21.84 8.01
C TRP A 404 -9.25 21.43 9.48
N LYS A 405 -10.36 21.77 10.15
CA LYS A 405 -10.44 21.77 11.63
C LYS A 405 -11.31 20.66 12.20
N THR A 406 -12.13 20.03 11.38
CA THR A 406 -13.05 18.96 11.80
C THR A 406 -12.44 17.58 11.56
N GLY A 407 -12.52 16.68 12.55
CA GLY A 407 -12.12 15.29 12.38
C GLY A 407 -13.29 14.42 11.92
N ALA A 408 -13.00 13.22 11.41
CA ALA A 408 -13.99 12.16 11.41
C ALA A 408 -14.33 11.73 12.84
N ASP A 409 -15.52 11.16 13.00
CA ASP A 409 -15.91 10.50 14.25
C ASP A 409 -14.93 9.36 14.57
N GLU A 410 -14.63 9.13 15.85
CA GLU A 410 -13.81 7.98 16.29
C GLU A 410 -14.42 6.63 15.88
N ASN A 411 -15.74 6.61 15.67
CA ASN A 411 -16.51 5.48 15.19
C ASN A 411 -16.46 5.30 13.68
N TYR A 412 -15.70 6.11 12.95
CA TYR A 412 -15.49 5.92 11.52
C TYR A 412 -15.13 4.47 11.23
N GLY A 413 -15.99 3.83 10.43
CA GLY A 413 -15.79 2.50 9.88
C GLY A 413 -15.83 2.64 8.37
N GLY A 414 -14.77 2.19 7.70
CA GLY A 414 -14.61 2.49 6.27
C GLY A 414 -13.26 2.10 5.70
N GLY A 415 -12.27 1.92 6.57
CA GLY A 415 -10.92 1.51 6.20
C GLY A 415 -9.99 2.71 5.97
N VAL A 416 -9.01 2.57 5.10
CA VAL A 416 -7.87 3.50 5.02
C VAL A 416 -7.44 3.75 3.59
N PHE A 417 -6.83 4.90 3.34
CA PHE A 417 -6.16 5.23 2.09
C PHE A 417 -4.64 5.25 2.29
N ILE A 418 -3.89 4.65 1.37
CA ILE A 418 -2.44 4.65 1.40
C ILE A 418 -1.92 4.88 -0.01
N ASP A 419 -1.18 5.97 -0.18
CA ASP A 419 -0.40 6.22 -1.38
C ASP A 419 1.01 5.63 -1.20
N LEU A 420 1.37 4.67 -2.03
CA LEU A 420 2.64 3.96 -1.94
C LEU A 420 3.69 4.68 -2.79
N HIS A 421 4.77 5.11 -2.14
CA HIS A 421 5.90 5.84 -2.73
C HIS A 421 7.24 5.17 -2.43
N SER A 422 8.31 5.62 -3.06
CA SER A 422 9.70 5.35 -2.67
C SER A 422 10.56 6.55 -3.02
N ALA A 423 11.61 6.94 -2.29
CA ALA A 423 12.23 6.22 -1.18
C ALA A 423 12.63 7.15 -0.03
N ALA A 424 12.15 6.86 1.18
CA ALA A 424 12.58 7.55 2.40
C ALA A 424 12.50 6.70 3.68
N ARG A 425 11.95 5.48 3.63
CA ARG A 425 11.62 4.66 4.81
C ARG A 425 10.80 5.47 5.83
N ALA A 426 9.68 6.01 5.37
CA ALA A 426 8.79 6.87 6.18
C ALA A 426 7.31 6.49 5.99
N ILE A 427 6.54 6.67 7.05
CA ILE A 427 5.08 6.60 7.05
C ILE A 427 4.58 7.99 7.39
N LEU A 428 4.02 8.65 6.38
CA LEU A 428 3.55 10.03 6.42
C LEU A 428 2.04 10.07 6.53
N TRP A 429 1.49 10.88 7.45
CA TRP A 429 0.04 11.12 7.53
C TRP A 429 -0.28 12.59 7.29
N SER A 430 -1.56 12.88 7.03
CA SER A 430 -2.02 14.25 6.84
C SER A 430 -1.81 15.10 8.12
N TRP A 431 -1.56 16.41 8.02
CA TRP A 431 -1.44 17.24 6.81
C TRP A 431 0.00 17.26 6.28
N GLY A 432 0.17 17.56 5.00
CA GLY A 432 1.47 17.80 4.37
C GLY A 432 1.95 19.26 4.46
N VAL A 433 1.11 20.19 4.90
CA VAL A 433 1.35 21.62 4.72
C VAL A 433 0.94 22.45 5.95
N ARG A 434 1.66 23.54 6.23
CA ARG A 434 1.30 24.57 7.23
C ARG A 434 0.90 25.85 6.53
N ARG A 435 -0.35 26.27 6.66
CA ARG A 435 -0.91 27.44 5.98
C ARG A 435 -1.87 28.22 6.87
N SER A 436 -2.18 29.46 6.51
CA SER A 436 -3.17 30.27 7.24
C SER A 436 -4.51 29.56 7.43
N GLU A 437 -4.92 28.76 6.45
CA GLU A 437 -6.16 28.00 6.38
C GLU A 437 -6.25 26.92 7.47
N ASN A 438 -5.10 26.38 7.90
CA ASN A 438 -4.99 25.47 9.04
C ASN A 438 -4.25 26.11 10.23
N GLU A 439 -4.28 27.44 10.36
CA GLU A 439 -3.65 28.18 11.46
C GLU A 439 -2.13 27.94 11.58
N ASN A 440 -1.50 27.62 10.46
CA ASN A 440 -0.11 27.17 10.36
C ASN A 440 0.18 25.92 11.21
N ASN A 441 -0.84 25.10 11.43
CA ASN A 441 -0.78 23.87 12.20
C ASN A 441 -0.83 22.65 11.28
N ILE A 442 0.25 21.89 11.26
CA ILE A 442 0.36 20.65 10.48
C ILE A 442 -0.45 19.49 11.07
N GLN A 443 -0.83 19.59 12.34
CA GLN A 443 -1.55 18.56 13.06
C GLN A 443 -2.99 18.48 12.58
N THR A 444 -3.43 17.28 12.20
CA THR A 444 -4.82 17.02 11.84
C THR A 444 -5.74 16.96 13.06
N PRO A 445 -7.04 17.20 12.86
CA PRO A 445 -8.04 16.98 13.92
C PRO A 445 -8.05 15.56 14.50
N ASN A 446 -7.77 14.52 13.69
CA ASN A 446 -7.65 13.12 14.14
C ASN A 446 -6.20 12.68 14.43
N ASN A 447 -5.29 13.62 14.72
CA ASN A 447 -3.86 13.35 14.74
C ASN A 447 -3.43 12.21 15.65
N LEU A 448 -4.02 12.07 16.85
CA LEU A 448 -3.69 10.95 17.75
C LEU A 448 -3.87 9.60 17.05
N GLY A 449 -5.04 9.36 16.45
CA GLY A 449 -5.33 8.09 15.79
C GLY A 449 -4.46 7.86 14.56
N LEU A 450 -4.16 8.91 13.77
CA LEU A 450 -3.26 8.79 12.63
C LEU A 450 -1.83 8.44 13.05
N ALA A 451 -1.30 9.13 14.07
CA ALA A 451 0.01 8.88 14.62
C ALA A 451 0.11 7.46 15.21
N THR A 452 -0.92 7.00 15.94
CA THR A 452 -0.98 5.64 16.50
C THR A 452 -0.89 4.57 15.40
N ILE A 453 -1.67 4.70 14.33
CA ILE A 453 -1.59 3.76 13.18
C ILE A 453 -0.20 3.80 12.55
N ALA A 454 0.36 4.99 12.31
CA ALA A 454 1.69 5.14 11.72
C ALA A 454 2.77 4.47 12.57
N GLN A 455 2.73 4.64 13.89
CA GLN A 455 3.66 4.01 14.82
C GLN A 455 3.50 2.49 14.90
N ARG A 456 2.28 1.97 14.77
CA ARG A 456 2.01 0.53 14.67
C ARG A 456 2.58 -0.04 13.37
N MET A 457 2.36 0.61 12.24
CA MET A 457 3.00 0.21 10.97
C MET A 457 4.54 0.30 11.05
N ALA A 458 5.06 1.37 11.66
CA ALA A 458 6.49 1.59 11.87
C ALA A 458 7.15 0.50 12.71
N TYR A 459 6.43 -0.07 13.68
CA TYR A 459 6.92 -1.22 14.44
C TYR A 459 7.32 -2.38 13.54
N HIS A 460 6.60 -2.60 12.44
CA HIS A 460 6.83 -3.71 11.51
C HIS A 460 7.94 -3.43 10.50
N ASN A 461 7.89 -2.30 9.81
CA ASN A 461 8.86 -1.97 8.75
C ASN A 461 10.10 -1.21 9.24
N LYS A 462 10.11 -0.80 10.50
CA LYS A 462 11.16 0.02 11.13
C LYS A 462 11.35 1.39 10.48
N TYR A 463 10.31 1.92 9.84
CA TYR A 463 10.32 3.21 9.18
C TYR A 463 10.08 4.34 10.20
N SER A 464 10.40 5.57 9.81
CA SER A 464 10.01 6.74 10.58
C SER A 464 8.49 6.95 10.51
N ALA A 465 7.86 7.33 11.62
CA ALA A 465 6.45 7.69 11.68
C ALA A 465 6.33 9.20 11.96
N GLN A 466 6.10 9.99 10.92
CA GLN A 466 6.10 11.46 11.00
C GLN A 466 5.09 12.07 10.02
N GLN A 467 4.66 13.33 10.19
CA GLN A 467 3.70 13.93 9.25
C GLN A 467 4.32 14.29 7.90
N VAL A 468 5.55 14.78 7.92
CA VAL A 468 6.30 15.22 6.74
C VAL A 468 7.79 14.87 6.87
N LEU A 469 8.51 14.90 5.75
CA LEU A 469 9.97 14.68 5.66
C LEU A 469 10.79 15.94 6.04
N GLY A 470 10.23 16.83 6.86
CA GLY A 470 10.88 18.10 7.25
C GLY A 470 10.63 19.28 6.30
N TYR A 471 9.75 19.14 5.32
CA TYR A 471 9.30 20.23 4.43
C TYR A 471 7.81 20.09 4.10
N ASP A 472 7.19 21.21 3.75
CA ASP A 472 5.78 21.25 3.35
C ASP A 472 5.58 20.66 1.94
N THR A 473 4.48 19.95 1.73
CA THR A 473 4.03 19.46 0.42
C THR A 473 2.60 19.91 0.16
N GLU A 474 2.38 20.58 -0.98
CA GLU A 474 1.05 21.07 -1.38
C GLU A 474 0.35 20.08 -2.31
N GLY A 475 -0.97 19.94 -2.21
CA GLY A 475 -1.76 19.21 -3.20
C GLY A 475 -1.48 17.71 -3.27
N THR A 476 -1.34 17.07 -2.11
CA THR A 476 -1.07 15.62 -2.01
C THR A 476 -2.34 14.77 -1.95
N THR A 477 -2.23 13.51 -2.37
CA THR A 477 -3.30 12.51 -2.28
C THR A 477 -3.82 12.34 -0.85
N LYS A 478 -2.90 12.11 0.11
CA LYS A 478 -3.25 11.84 1.52
C LYS A 478 -4.03 12.99 2.14
N ASP A 479 -3.65 14.23 1.83
CA ASP A 479 -4.30 15.41 2.38
C ASP A 479 -5.70 15.58 1.78
N ALA A 480 -5.88 15.33 0.48
CA ALA A 480 -7.18 15.43 -0.14
C ALA A 480 -8.16 14.33 0.32
N VAL A 481 -7.70 13.09 0.44
CA VAL A 481 -8.56 11.99 0.90
C VAL A 481 -8.97 12.19 2.36
N TYR A 482 -8.01 12.51 3.25
CA TYR A 482 -8.34 12.85 4.63
C TYR A 482 -9.21 14.11 4.73
N GLY A 483 -8.93 15.14 3.92
CA GLY A 483 -9.67 16.38 3.94
C GLY A 483 -11.13 16.23 3.54
N TYR A 484 -11.42 15.46 2.48
CA TYR A 484 -12.80 15.24 2.04
C TYR A 484 -13.59 14.29 2.95
N LEU A 485 -12.95 13.20 3.39
CA LEU A 485 -13.65 12.06 4.00
C LEU A 485 -13.37 11.89 5.50
N GLY A 486 -12.30 12.49 6.01
CA GLY A 486 -11.75 12.19 7.33
C GLY A 486 -11.22 10.75 7.45
N ALA A 487 -11.02 10.04 6.33
CA ALA A 487 -10.48 8.70 6.30
C ALA A 487 -8.99 8.71 6.64
N PRO A 488 -8.47 7.78 7.46
CA PRO A 488 -7.04 7.67 7.72
C PRO A 488 -6.27 7.53 6.40
N SER A 489 -5.41 8.50 6.12
CA SER A 489 -4.73 8.63 4.83
C SER A 489 -3.24 8.79 5.03
N TYR A 490 -2.46 7.99 4.31
CA TYR A 490 -1.01 7.93 4.45
C TYR A 490 -0.29 8.00 3.12
N THR A 491 0.94 8.49 3.15
CA THR A 491 1.98 8.18 2.16
C THR A 491 2.97 7.23 2.82
N VAL A 492 3.28 6.09 2.21
CA VAL A 492 4.32 5.18 2.69
C VAL A 492 5.49 5.21 1.71
N GLU A 493 6.59 5.82 2.15
CA GLU A 493 7.85 5.91 1.43
C GLU A 493 8.70 4.67 1.70
N MET A 494 8.70 3.71 0.78
CA MET A 494 9.38 2.43 0.97
C MET A 494 10.74 2.34 0.31
N GLY A 495 11.57 1.41 0.78
CA GLY A 495 12.89 1.19 0.22
C GLY A 495 13.86 2.34 0.51
N ARG A 496 15.09 2.19 0.00
CA ARG A 496 16.19 3.15 0.25
C ARG A 496 16.54 3.96 -0.98
N SER A 497 16.09 3.53 -2.15
CA SER A 497 16.47 4.10 -3.44
C SER A 497 15.35 3.91 -4.46
N PHE A 498 15.25 4.78 -5.46
CA PHE A 498 14.33 4.58 -6.59
C PHE A 498 14.71 3.37 -7.45
N TYR A 499 16.00 2.99 -7.42
CA TYR A 499 16.65 1.90 -8.18
C TYR A 499 16.96 0.69 -7.28
N GLU A 500 15.95 0.22 -6.54
CA GLU A 500 16.10 -0.85 -5.57
C GLU A 500 16.27 -2.22 -6.26
N SER A 501 17.28 -3.01 -5.87
CA SER A 501 17.54 -4.32 -6.48
C SER A 501 16.45 -5.34 -6.12
N CYS A 502 16.26 -6.37 -6.95
CA CYS A 502 15.35 -7.47 -6.63
C CYS A 502 15.70 -8.19 -5.32
N ASP A 503 17.00 -8.33 -5.03
CA ASP A 503 17.47 -8.97 -3.81
C ASP A 503 17.08 -8.17 -2.57
N ASN A 504 17.29 -6.86 -2.59
CA ASN A 504 16.89 -5.98 -1.49
C ASN A 504 15.38 -5.90 -1.36
N PHE A 505 14.67 -5.84 -2.49
CA PHE A 505 13.21 -5.84 -2.50
C PHE A 505 12.65 -7.09 -1.80
N ASN A 506 13.12 -8.27 -2.19
CA ASN A 506 12.62 -9.54 -1.66
C ASN A 506 13.04 -9.79 -0.20
N LYS A 507 14.21 -9.28 0.23
CA LYS A 507 14.73 -9.49 1.59
C LYS A 507 14.26 -8.45 2.60
N GLU A 508 14.08 -7.20 2.16
CA GLU A 508 13.79 -6.06 3.03
C GLU A 508 12.46 -5.41 2.66
N VAL A 509 12.35 -4.79 1.48
CA VAL A 509 11.24 -3.86 1.17
C VAL A 509 9.88 -4.54 1.25
N TYR A 510 9.71 -5.70 0.62
CA TYR A 510 8.44 -6.42 0.66
C TYR A 510 8.11 -6.97 2.06
N PRO A 511 8.98 -7.78 2.71
CA PRO A 511 8.68 -8.33 4.04
C PRO A 511 8.42 -7.26 5.12
N GLU A 512 9.18 -6.16 5.10
CA GLU A 512 9.01 -5.05 6.04
C GLU A 512 7.60 -4.44 5.94
N ASN A 513 7.15 -4.11 4.72
CA ASN A 513 5.85 -3.46 4.50
C ASN A 513 4.67 -4.44 4.58
N PHE A 514 4.86 -5.69 4.15
CA PHE A 514 3.86 -6.76 4.25
C PHE A 514 3.31 -6.87 5.67
N ASN A 515 4.19 -6.90 6.67
CA ASN A 515 3.80 -7.05 8.07
C ASN A 515 2.98 -5.85 8.60
N GLY A 516 3.33 -4.63 8.17
CA GLY A 516 2.58 -3.42 8.50
C GLY A 516 1.17 -3.44 7.92
N PHE A 517 1.02 -3.83 6.65
CA PHE A 517 -0.29 -3.99 6.01
C PHE A 517 -1.09 -5.15 6.58
N HIS A 518 -0.43 -6.26 6.93
CA HIS A 518 -1.07 -7.38 7.65
C HIS A 518 -1.62 -6.96 9.02
N TYR A 519 -0.90 -6.13 9.78
CA TYR A 519 -1.45 -5.52 10.99
C TYR A 519 -2.65 -4.63 10.67
N LEU A 520 -2.51 -3.71 9.72
CA LEU A 520 -3.53 -2.72 9.40
C LEU A 520 -4.85 -3.36 8.96
N SER A 521 -4.78 -4.44 8.19
CA SER A 521 -5.94 -5.26 7.77
C SER A 521 -6.78 -5.80 8.94
N ARG A 522 -6.21 -5.94 10.14
CA ARG A 522 -6.90 -6.47 11.33
C ARG A 522 -7.59 -5.40 12.15
N VAL A 523 -7.43 -4.12 11.78
CA VAL A 523 -7.97 -2.96 12.50
C VAL A 523 -8.85 -2.04 11.63
N LEU A 524 -9.07 -2.39 10.35
CA LEU A 524 -9.84 -1.58 9.39
C LEU A 524 -11.32 -1.34 9.78
N TYR A 525 -11.90 -2.20 10.64
CA TYR A 525 -13.27 -2.04 11.10
C TYR A 525 -13.49 -0.73 11.88
N ARG A 526 -12.52 -0.35 12.73
CA ARG A 526 -12.49 0.92 13.49
C ARG A 526 -11.06 1.43 13.59
N PRO A 527 -10.51 2.02 12.52
CA PRO A 527 -9.09 2.37 12.45
C PRO A 527 -8.70 3.46 13.45
N TYR A 528 -9.63 4.28 13.95
CA TYR A 528 -9.32 5.26 15.00
C TYR A 528 -9.38 4.70 16.43
N GLN A 529 -9.94 3.49 16.63
CA GLN A 529 -10.12 2.89 17.96
C GLN A 529 -9.21 1.68 18.17
N LEU A 530 -9.28 0.68 17.28
CA LEU A 530 -8.57 -0.60 17.48
C LEU A 530 -7.05 -0.47 17.60
N PRO A 531 -6.36 0.47 16.91
CA PRO A 531 -4.93 0.65 17.08
C PRO A 531 -4.48 1.15 18.45
N GLN A 532 -5.41 1.67 19.26
CA GLN A 532 -5.14 2.10 20.64
C GLN A 532 -5.14 0.95 21.66
N GLY A 533 -5.59 -0.25 21.24
CA GLY A 533 -5.51 -1.46 22.06
C GLY A 533 -4.41 -2.42 21.58
N PRO A 534 -4.23 -3.56 22.28
CA PRO A 534 -3.12 -4.49 22.05
C PRO A 534 -3.10 -5.13 20.66
N ASP A 535 -1.92 -5.44 20.15
CA ASP A 535 -1.80 -6.27 18.96
C ASP A 535 -1.83 -7.76 19.33
N THR A 536 -2.93 -8.46 18.99
CA THR A 536 -3.05 -9.91 19.21
C THR A 536 -2.40 -10.66 18.06
N VAL A 537 -1.51 -11.60 18.35
CA VAL A 537 -0.77 -12.40 17.36
C VAL A 537 -0.64 -13.86 17.82
N ASP A 538 -0.12 -14.72 16.95
CA ASP A 538 0.19 -16.13 17.25
C ASP A 538 -0.98 -16.94 17.81
N VAL A 539 -2.20 -16.69 17.31
CA VAL A 539 -3.38 -17.46 17.70
C VAL A 539 -3.23 -18.90 17.19
N LYS A 540 -3.30 -19.87 18.11
CA LYS A 540 -3.08 -21.29 17.81
C LYS A 540 -4.13 -22.15 18.51
N ILE A 541 -4.57 -23.19 17.80
CA ILE A 541 -5.30 -24.31 18.38
C ILE A 541 -4.30 -25.46 18.56
N ALA A 542 -4.18 -25.99 19.78
CA ALA A 542 -3.14 -26.95 20.13
C ALA A 542 -3.27 -28.30 19.39
N ALA A 543 -4.50 -28.70 19.08
CA ALA A 543 -4.81 -29.92 18.35
C ALA A 543 -5.12 -29.61 16.88
N GLU A 544 -4.65 -30.46 15.97
CA GLU A 544 -4.98 -30.37 14.54
C GLU A 544 -6.48 -30.52 14.28
N ALA A 545 -7.15 -31.36 15.09
CA ALA A 545 -8.60 -31.49 15.14
C ALA A 545 -9.07 -32.02 16.50
N VAL A 546 -10.30 -31.69 16.88
CA VAL A 546 -10.97 -32.16 18.10
C VAL A 546 -12.31 -32.84 17.77
N GLN A 547 -12.81 -33.71 18.64
CA GLN A 547 -14.15 -34.30 18.47
C GLN A 547 -15.22 -33.29 18.91
N ALA A 548 -16.36 -33.26 18.21
CA ALA A 548 -17.51 -32.45 18.61
C ALA A 548 -17.92 -32.76 20.06
N GLY A 549 -18.21 -31.72 20.85
CA GLY A 549 -18.54 -31.84 22.28
C GLY A 549 -17.33 -31.97 23.22
N THR A 550 -16.10 -31.93 22.70
CA THR A 550 -14.88 -31.86 23.52
C THR A 550 -14.35 -30.43 23.63
N LYS A 551 -13.26 -30.22 24.38
CA LYS A 551 -12.64 -28.91 24.53
C LYS A 551 -11.37 -28.79 23.69
N ALA A 552 -11.16 -27.62 23.08
CA ALA A 552 -9.96 -27.28 22.32
C ALA A 552 -9.14 -26.20 23.06
N LEU A 553 -7.85 -26.45 23.27
CA LEU A 553 -6.95 -25.44 23.84
C LEU A 553 -6.61 -24.39 22.78
N VAL A 554 -6.96 -23.14 23.06
CA VAL A 554 -6.54 -21.96 22.31
C VAL A 554 -5.45 -21.22 23.07
N THR A 555 -4.46 -20.72 22.33
CA THR A 555 -3.40 -19.83 22.86
C THR A 555 -3.19 -18.65 21.93
N ALA A 556 -2.73 -17.52 22.47
CA ALA A 556 -2.36 -16.32 21.70
C ALA A 556 -1.34 -15.47 22.47
N THR A 557 -0.60 -14.63 21.76
CA THR A 557 0.20 -13.55 22.35
C THR A 557 -0.58 -12.24 22.21
N VAL A 558 -0.74 -11.51 23.31
CA VAL A 558 -1.41 -10.20 23.33
C VAL A 558 -0.38 -9.16 23.76
N ASP A 559 -0.06 -8.23 22.86
CA ASP A 559 1.08 -7.34 23.03
C ASP A 559 0.75 -5.89 22.71
N ASP A 560 0.69 -5.05 23.75
CA ASP A 560 0.43 -3.61 23.60
C ASP A 560 1.71 -2.80 23.32
N ASN A 561 2.89 -3.44 23.35
CA ASN A 561 4.18 -2.77 23.16
C ASN A 561 4.64 -2.69 21.69
N ARG A 562 3.79 -3.05 20.74
CA ARG A 562 4.14 -3.11 19.31
C ARG A 562 4.01 -1.76 18.62
N TYR A 563 4.81 -0.78 19.06
CA TYR A 563 4.91 0.58 18.51
C TYR A 563 6.37 0.94 18.19
N LEU A 564 6.59 1.78 17.17
CA LEU A 564 7.87 2.43 16.97
C LEU A 564 7.69 3.94 16.83
N TYR A 565 8.33 4.67 17.75
CA TYR A 565 8.39 6.13 17.72
C TYR A 565 9.49 6.61 16.81
N SER A 566 9.27 7.77 16.18
CA SER A 566 10.30 8.45 15.42
C SER A 566 11.49 8.80 16.31
N LYS A 567 12.68 8.58 15.76
CA LYS A 567 13.94 8.89 16.44
C LYS A 567 14.20 10.40 16.45
N PRO A 568 14.94 10.92 17.44
CA PRO A 568 15.37 12.31 17.44
C PRO A 568 16.07 12.69 16.12
N GLY A 569 15.63 13.78 15.48
CA GLY A 569 16.17 14.29 14.22
C GLY A 569 15.47 13.84 12.94
N GLN A 570 14.52 12.89 13.03
CA GLN A 570 13.70 12.49 11.86
C GLN A 570 12.57 13.48 11.56
N SER A 571 12.00 14.09 12.62
CA SER A 571 10.96 15.11 12.55
C SER A 571 11.09 16.07 13.74
N ASP A 572 10.95 17.36 13.50
CA ASP A 572 10.81 18.42 14.49
C ASP A 572 9.37 18.62 14.94
N ILE A 573 8.42 18.03 14.21
CA ILE A 573 7.01 18.02 14.59
C ILE A 573 6.84 17.01 15.71
N PRO A 574 6.41 17.45 16.92
CA PRO A 574 6.13 16.54 18.00
C PRO A 574 5.01 15.61 17.56
N ALA A 575 5.27 14.30 17.55
CA ALA A 575 4.17 13.36 17.61
C ALA A 575 3.38 13.66 18.91
N PRO A 576 2.05 13.48 18.93
CA PRO A 576 1.30 13.56 20.18
C PRO A 576 1.94 12.63 21.21
N PRO A 577 1.85 12.90 22.52
CA PRO A 577 2.49 12.06 23.53
C PRO A 577 1.98 10.63 23.42
N VAL A 578 2.87 9.74 23.00
CA VAL A 578 2.70 8.30 22.89
C VAL A 578 4.09 7.75 23.30
N PRO A 579 4.20 6.96 24.38
CA PRO A 579 3.65 5.62 24.36
C PRO A 579 2.38 5.41 25.15
N VAL A 580 1.35 4.91 24.47
CA VAL A 580 0.14 4.32 25.05
C VAL A 580 0.34 2.84 25.40
N VAL A 581 1.56 2.41 25.74
CA VAL A 581 1.79 1.01 26.13
C VAL A 581 1.12 0.80 27.47
N LYS A 582 0.05 0.01 27.48
CA LYS A 582 -0.76 -0.28 28.66
C LYS A 582 -0.66 -1.74 29.04
N LYS A 583 -1.01 -2.01 30.30
CA LYS A 583 -1.14 -3.39 30.76
C LYS A 583 -2.29 -4.10 30.06
N ILE A 584 -2.15 -5.39 29.82
CA ILE A 584 -3.23 -6.21 29.28
C ILE A 584 -4.24 -6.51 30.40
N LYS A 585 -5.48 -6.05 30.23
CA LYS A 585 -6.57 -6.27 31.18
C LYS A 585 -7.22 -7.63 31.00
N THR A 586 -7.53 -7.99 29.76
CA THR A 586 -8.20 -9.25 29.42
C THR A 586 -7.94 -9.65 27.97
N ALA A 587 -8.19 -10.92 27.66
CA ALA A 587 -8.22 -11.45 26.30
C ALA A 587 -9.43 -12.36 26.15
N LEU A 588 -10.12 -12.24 25.01
CA LEU A 588 -11.35 -12.98 24.72
C LEU A 588 -11.18 -13.77 23.43
N ALA A 589 -11.65 -15.02 23.43
CA ALA A 589 -11.75 -15.85 22.24
C ALA A 589 -13.19 -15.96 21.75
N TYR A 590 -13.39 -15.98 20.43
CA TYR A 590 -14.69 -16.03 19.78
C TYR A 590 -14.69 -17.12 18.72
N VAL A 591 -15.79 -17.86 18.60
CA VAL A 591 -15.94 -18.94 17.60
C VAL A 591 -16.95 -18.52 16.54
N GLY A 592 -16.55 -18.58 15.28
CA GLY A 592 -17.40 -18.32 14.09
C GLY A 592 -17.73 -16.85 13.83
N LYS A 593 -17.78 -16.01 14.87
CA LYS A 593 -18.11 -14.58 14.79
C LYS A 593 -17.00 -13.71 15.37
N LEU A 594 -16.71 -12.60 14.70
CA LEU A 594 -15.80 -11.56 15.16
C LEU A 594 -16.39 -10.80 16.37
N PRO A 595 -15.54 -10.14 17.18
CA PRO A 595 -15.98 -9.47 18.41
C PRO A 595 -17.08 -8.42 18.22
N TRP A 596 -17.13 -7.78 17.06
CA TRP A 596 -18.11 -6.73 16.72
C TRP A 596 -19.34 -7.24 15.98
N GLU A 597 -19.43 -8.53 15.67
CA GLU A 597 -20.60 -9.10 15.01
C GLU A 597 -21.73 -9.36 16.02
N ALA A 598 -22.97 -9.16 15.57
CA ALA A 598 -24.14 -9.36 16.41
C ALA A 598 -24.21 -10.82 16.93
N GLY A 599 -24.34 -10.97 18.25
CA GLY A 599 -24.38 -12.26 18.93
C GLY A 599 -23.04 -12.97 19.03
N ALA A 600 -21.92 -12.26 18.87
CA ALA A 600 -20.61 -12.78 19.25
C ALA A 600 -20.53 -12.96 20.77
N VAL A 601 -19.99 -14.09 21.22
CA VAL A 601 -19.82 -14.42 22.64
C VAL A 601 -18.34 -14.64 22.91
N GLY A 602 -17.76 -13.74 23.72
CA GLY A 602 -16.35 -13.82 24.10
C GLY A 602 -16.14 -14.80 25.26
N VAL A 603 -15.27 -15.78 25.06
CA VAL A 603 -14.80 -16.71 26.09
C VAL A 603 -13.52 -16.14 26.70
N PRO A 604 -13.49 -15.82 28.02
CA PRO A 604 -12.29 -15.31 28.67
C PRO A 604 -11.12 -16.29 28.61
N LEU A 605 -9.94 -15.77 28.30
CA LEU A 605 -8.67 -16.49 28.34
C LEU A 605 -7.89 -16.08 29.58
N ALA A 606 -7.22 -17.04 30.21
CA ALA A 606 -6.31 -16.78 31.31
C ALA A 606 -5.03 -16.13 30.76
N LEU A 607 -4.59 -15.05 31.41
CA LEU A 607 -3.34 -14.35 31.07
C LEU A 607 -2.19 -14.88 31.93
N SER A 608 -1.08 -15.28 31.30
CA SER A 608 0.18 -15.64 31.97
C SER A 608 1.33 -14.76 31.47
N ALA A 609 2.49 -14.84 32.12
CA ALA A 609 3.70 -14.22 31.62
C ALA A 609 4.01 -14.69 30.19
N SER A 610 4.64 -13.83 29.41
CA SER A 610 5.09 -14.13 28.04
C SER A 610 6.60 -14.00 27.94
N ASP A 611 7.25 -14.98 27.32
CA ASP A 611 8.68 -14.93 27.01
C ASP A 611 9.01 -13.89 25.92
N GLN A 612 7.99 -13.34 25.26
CA GLN A 612 8.13 -12.25 24.28
C GLN A 612 8.09 -10.86 24.93
N ALA A 613 7.82 -10.78 26.23
CA ALA A 613 7.70 -9.50 26.92
C ALA A 613 9.05 -8.79 27.01
N SER A 614 9.04 -7.49 26.75
CA SER A 614 10.23 -6.65 26.94
C SER A 614 10.47 -6.38 28.43
N PRO A 615 11.73 -6.34 28.90
CA PRO A 615 12.04 -6.02 30.30
C PRO A 615 11.41 -4.69 30.75
N GLY A 616 10.72 -4.71 31.89
CA GLY A 616 9.98 -3.56 32.43
C GLY A 616 8.59 -3.32 31.81
N LEU A 617 8.17 -4.15 30.84
CA LEU A 617 6.87 -4.10 30.17
C LEU A 617 6.18 -5.48 30.20
N GLU A 618 6.46 -6.29 31.22
CA GLU A 618 5.96 -7.66 31.38
C GLU A 618 4.43 -7.74 31.40
N GLU A 619 3.77 -6.71 31.93
CA GLU A 619 2.31 -6.63 31.99
C GLU A 619 1.68 -6.14 30.67
N ALA A 620 2.47 -5.57 29.75
CA ALA A 620 2.00 -5.11 28.44
C ALA A 620 2.07 -6.20 27.36
N THR A 621 2.73 -7.33 27.63
CA THR A 621 2.82 -8.47 26.73
C THR A 621 2.50 -9.75 27.50
N ARG A 622 1.34 -10.36 27.21
CA ARG A 622 0.84 -11.54 27.94
C ARG A 622 0.54 -12.69 27.00
N THR A 623 0.74 -13.91 27.49
CA THR A 623 0.24 -15.11 26.83
C THR A 623 -1.20 -15.34 27.29
N ALA A 624 -2.14 -15.40 26.37
CA ALA A 624 -3.54 -15.71 26.65
C ALA A 624 -3.80 -17.20 26.33
N SER A 625 -4.46 -17.94 27.22
CA SER A 625 -4.77 -19.35 27.01
C SER A 625 -6.11 -19.77 27.62
N GLY A 626 -6.80 -20.72 27.00
CA GLY A 626 -8.08 -21.19 27.51
C GLY A 626 -8.65 -22.36 26.72
N MET A 627 -9.68 -22.99 27.28
CA MET A 627 -10.35 -24.13 26.67
C MET A 627 -11.67 -23.70 26.03
N LEU A 628 -11.79 -23.84 24.71
CA LEU A 628 -13.01 -23.60 23.96
C LEU A 628 -13.88 -24.85 23.94
N ASP A 629 -15.13 -24.72 24.35
CA ASP A 629 -16.11 -25.79 24.24
C ASP A 629 -16.60 -25.91 22.79
N THR A 630 -16.57 -27.13 22.25
CA THR A 630 -17.04 -27.43 20.89
C THR A 630 -18.44 -28.04 20.87
N THR A 631 -19.13 -28.09 22.02
CA THR A 631 -20.52 -28.51 22.11
C THR A 631 -21.40 -27.65 21.19
N GLY A 632 -22.16 -28.32 20.32
CA GLY A 632 -23.03 -27.65 19.34
C GLY A 632 -22.32 -27.18 18.06
N LEU A 633 -20.99 -27.30 17.95
CA LEU A 633 -20.29 -27.05 16.69
C LEU A 633 -20.46 -28.25 15.76
N ALA A 634 -20.93 -27.99 14.53
CA ALA A 634 -21.02 -29.01 13.49
C ALA A 634 -19.62 -29.53 13.09
N PRO A 635 -19.49 -30.77 12.61
CA PRO A 635 -18.24 -31.25 12.02
C PRO A 635 -17.80 -30.33 10.87
N GLY A 636 -16.51 -30.00 10.83
CA GLY A 636 -15.94 -29.10 9.83
C GLY A 636 -14.95 -28.10 10.42
N ARG A 637 -14.55 -27.15 9.59
CA ARG A 637 -13.60 -26.10 9.96
C ARG A 637 -14.35 -24.86 10.45
N HIS A 638 -13.94 -24.34 11.60
CA HIS A 638 -14.48 -23.14 12.23
C HIS A 638 -13.38 -22.09 12.40
N MET A 639 -13.77 -20.82 12.34
CA MET A 639 -12.89 -19.72 12.67
C MET A 639 -12.86 -19.51 14.18
N VAL A 640 -11.67 -19.34 14.74
CA VAL A 640 -11.46 -18.87 16.11
C VAL A 640 -10.74 -17.55 16.03
N TYR A 641 -11.28 -16.54 16.70
CA TYR A 641 -10.71 -15.19 16.79
C TYR A 641 -10.29 -14.92 18.22
N VAL A 642 -9.17 -14.22 18.42
CA VAL A 642 -8.76 -13.73 19.74
C VAL A 642 -8.52 -12.23 19.67
N GLN A 643 -8.99 -11.52 20.71
CA GLN A 643 -8.79 -10.08 20.87
C GLN A 643 -8.35 -9.76 22.30
N GLY A 644 -7.30 -8.96 22.42
CA GLY A 644 -6.86 -8.34 23.67
C GLY A 644 -7.54 -7.01 23.95
N ILE A 645 -7.67 -6.68 25.23
CA ILE A 645 -8.16 -5.39 25.75
C ILE A 645 -7.16 -4.90 26.80
N ASN A 646 -6.74 -3.64 26.71
CA ASN A 646 -5.81 -3.06 27.67
C ASN A 646 -6.51 -2.44 28.89
N GLU A 647 -5.74 -1.91 29.85
CA GLU A 647 -6.25 -1.36 31.11
C GLU A 647 -7.14 -0.11 30.95
N ASP A 648 -7.06 0.56 29.80
CA ASP A 648 -7.93 1.70 29.43
C ASP A 648 -9.22 1.24 28.71
N ASP A 649 -9.53 -0.06 28.75
CA ASP A 649 -10.67 -0.67 28.06
C ASP A 649 -10.66 -0.48 26.55
N LYS A 650 -9.47 -0.33 25.94
CA LYS A 650 -9.32 -0.24 24.48
C LYS A 650 -9.12 -1.64 23.89
N PRO A 651 -10.06 -2.13 23.06
CA PRO A 651 -9.87 -3.37 22.33
C PRO A 651 -8.85 -3.17 21.21
N GLY A 652 -8.06 -4.20 20.97
CA GLY A 652 -6.97 -4.19 20.01
C GLY A 652 -7.26 -4.89 18.69
N SER A 653 -6.20 -5.23 17.96
CA SER A 653 -6.31 -6.03 16.74
C SER A 653 -6.81 -7.45 17.06
N VAL A 654 -7.54 -8.03 16.10
CA VAL A 654 -7.96 -9.44 16.14
C VAL A 654 -6.98 -10.28 15.35
N SER A 655 -6.69 -11.50 15.80
CA SER A 655 -6.01 -12.51 14.97
C SER A 655 -6.81 -13.81 15.00
N ALA A 656 -6.60 -14.67 14.00
CA ALA A 656 -7.41 -15.85 13.79
C ALA A 656 -6.62 -17.17 13.75
N ALA A 657 -7.31 -18.27 14.03
CA ALA A 657 -6.87 -19.65 13.78
C ALA A 657 -8.04 -20.51 13.28
N PHE A 658 -7.71 -21.63 12.63
CA PHE A 658 -8.70 -22.65 12.28
C PHE A 658 -8.86 -23.66 13.41
N LEU A 659 -10.12 -23.99 13.73
CA LEU A 659 -10.51 -25.09 14.60
C LEU A 659 -11.22 -26.16 13.77
N ASN A 660 -10.60 -27.33 13.61
CA ASN A 660 -11.22 -28.45 12.91
C ASN A 660 -11.97 -29.34 13.91
N VAL A 661 -13.28 -29.49 13.73
CA VAL A 661 -14.16 -30.34 14.54
C VAL A 661 -14.49 -31.60 13.74
N LYS A 662 -14.24 -32.78 14.32
CA LYS A 662 -14.63 -34.08 13.77
C LYS A 662 -15.99 -34.49 14.32
N ALA A 663 -16.72 -35.30 13.56
CA ALA A 663 -17.93 -35.95 14.06
C ALA A 663 -17.63 -36.73 15.34
N ALA A 664 -18.58 -36.71 16.29
CA ALA A 664 -18.54 -37.62 17.42
C ALA A 664 -18.58 -39.06 16.88
N PRO A 665 -17.82 -40.00 17.46
CA PRO A 665 -17.93 -41.41 17.07
C PRO A 665 -19.39 -41.86 17.22
N GLU A 666 -19.93 -42.53 16.20
CA GLU A 666 -21.24 -43.15 16.30
C GLU A 666 -21.20 -44.12 17.49
N VAL A 667 -22.08 -43.90 18.46
CA VAL A 667 -22.35 -44.91 19.47
C VAL A 667 -23.11 -46.02 18.75
N THR A 668 -22.39 -47.04 18.27
CA THR A 668 -23.02 -48.30 17.91
C THR A 668 -23.71 -48.81 19.16
N PRO A 669 -25.05 -49.05 19.14
CA PRO A 669 -25.71 -49.67 20.28
C PRO A 669 -24.98 -50.99 20.56
N GLU A 670 -24.51 -51.15 21.80
CA GLU A 670 -24.08 -52.46 22.29
C GLU A 670 -25.17 -53.45 21.92
N GLN A 671 -24.83 -54.48 21.13
CA GLN A 671 -25.77 -55.57 20.90
C GLN A 671 -26.17 -56.10 22.28
N PRO A 672 -27.48 -56.20 22.58
CA PRO A 672 -27.90 -56.73 23.86
C PRO A 672 -27.29 -58.11 24.01
N VAL A 673 -26.49 -58.31 25.06
CA VAL A 673 -26.03 -59.63 25.47
C VAL A 673 -27.29 -60.44 25.76
N MET A 674 -27.64 -61.34 24.84
CA MET A 674 -28.75 -62.27 25.02
C MET A 674 -28.50 -63.04 26.33
N PRO A 675 -29.44 -63.06 27.29
CA PRO A 675 -29.29 -63.92 28.45
C PRO A 675 -29.24 -65.37 27.95
N ILE A 676 -28.16 -66.08 28.27
CA ILE A 676 -28.08 -67.52 28.08
C ILE A 676 -29.17 -68.14 28.95
N ALA A 677 -30.29 -68.50 28.33
CA ALA A 677 -31.31 -69.32 28.96
C ALA A 677 -30.72 -70.72 29.16
N PHE A 678 -30.42 -71.09 30.40
CA PHE A 678 -30.17 -72.47 30.77
C PHE A 678 -31.50 -73.25 30.71
N PRO A 679 -31.66 -74.25 29.83
CA PRO A 679 -32.81 -75.13 29.92
C PRO A 679 -32.53 -76.16 31.01
N PHE A 680 -33.21 -76.03 32.15
CA PHE A 680 -33.33 -77.12 33.11
C PHE A 680 -34.21 -78.21 32.48
N ARG A 681 -33.59 -79.19 31.83
CA ARG A 681 -34.30 -80.41 31.38
C ARG A 681 -33.79 -81.59 32.19
N ARG A 682 -34.64 -82.06 33.11
CA ARG A 682 -34.55 -83.40 33.70
C ARG A 682 -34.78 -84.42 32.59
N SER A 683 -33.77 -85.21 32.26
CA SER A 683 -33.94 -86.53 31.67
C SER A 683 -32.81 -87.42 32.12
N GLY A 684 -33.16 -88.51 32.82
CA GLY A 684 -32.26 -89.61 33.08
C GLY A 684 -31.94 -90.39 31.81
N GLY A 685 -30.88 -91.19 31.87
CA GLY A 685 -30.58 -92.21 30.85
C GLY A 685 -29.19 -92.09 30.23
N ALA A 686 -28.23 -92.77 30.86
CA ALA A 686 -27.15 -93.61 30.30
C ALA A 686 -26.36 -93.20 29.03
N LEU A 687 -25.01 -93.27 29.18
CA LEU A 687 -23.96 -93.66 28.20
C LEU A 687 -23.71 -92.67 27.03
N ASP A 688 -22.51 -92.41 26.50
CA ASP A 688 -21.11 -92.77 26.78
C ASP A 688 -20.22 -91.78 25.97
N LEU A 689 -18.97 -91.60 26.41
CA LEU A 689 -17.74 -91.23 25.68
C LEU A 689 -17.77 -90.26 24.47
N VAL A 690 -17.00 -89.16 24.57
CA VAL A 690 -15.79 -88.82 23.78
C VAL A 690 -15.53 -87.29 23.78
N ASP A 691 -14.36 -86.94 24.32
CA ASP A 691 -13.48 -85.77 24.12
C ASP A 691 -14.02 -84.32 24.23
N LEU A 692 -13.54 -83.58 25.24
CA LEU A 692 -12.28 -82.82 25.11
C LEU A 692 -11.89 -82.19 26.46
N ALA A 693 -10.65 -82.42 26.84
CA ALA A 693 -10.05 -81.99 28.09
C ALA A 693 -9.18 -80.73 27.89
N LEU A 694 -8.90 -80.08 29.04
CA LEU A 694 -7.89 -79.06 29.34
C LEU A 694 -8.18 -77.59 28.97
N ALA A 695 -8.88 -76.93 29.90
CA ALA A 695 -8.41 -75.67 30.45
C ALA A 695 -7.48 -75.96 31.65
N ALA A 696 -6.27 -75.40 31.67
CA ALA A 696 -5.52 -75.17 32.89
C ALA A 696 -4.38 -74.15 32.67
N LEU A 697 -4.48 -73.03 33.39
CA LEU A 697 -3.44 -72.40 34.21
C LEU A 697 -2.11 -72.04 33.51
N GLY A 698 -1.61 -70.81 33.52
CA GLY A 698 -1.88 -69.66 34.36
C GLY A 698 -0.61 -68.82 34.50
N VAL A 699 -0.82 -67.53 34.80
CA VAL A 699 0.01 -66.70 35.68
C VAL A 699 1.43 -66.29 35.22
N ALA A 700 1.52 -64.99 34.91
CA ALA A 700 2.53 -63.99 35.34
C ALA A 700 4.04 -64.11 35.05
N GLY A 701 4.64 -62.94 34.80
CA GLY A 701 6.09 -62.68 34.72
C GLY A 701 6.59 -62.65 33.27
N LEU A 702 7.40 -61.71 32.79
CA LEU A 702 8.47 -60.97 33.45
C LEU A 702 8.84 -59.70 32.67
N VAL A 703 9.51 -58.82 33.41
CA VAL A 703 10.15 -57.57 33.06
C VAL A 703 11.42 -57.77 32.21
N ALA A 704 11.63 -56.81 31.30
CA ALA A 704 12.89 -56.26 30.79
C ALA A 704 13.78 -57.04 29.80
N ALA A 705 14.18 -56.23 28.81
CA ALA A 705 15.53 -56.01 28.31
C ALA A 705 15.92 -56.67 26.97
N ARG A 706 16.34 -55.73 26.10
CA ARG A 706 17.49 -55.77 25.19
C ARG A 706 17.22 -55.98 23.70
N ARG A 707 17.36 -54.83 23.03
CA ARG A 707 18.37 -54.54 21.99
C ARG A 707 18.19 -55.19 20.61
N ARG A 708 18.07 -54.25 19.67
CA ARG A 708 18.86 -54.07 18.43
C ARG A 708 18.40 -54.82 17.19
N ARG A 709 18.17 -53.98 16.17
CA ARG A 709 18.44 -54.14 14.73
C ARG A 709 17.56 -55.16 14.01
N ARG A 710 16.63 -54.67 13.20
CA ARG A 710 16.90 -54.09 11.88
C ARG A 710 15.87 -53.02 11.55
#